data_AF-A0A8H4L293-F1
#
_entry.id   AF-A0A8H4L293-F1
#
_cell.length_a   1.000
_cell.length_b   1.000
_cell.length_c   1.000
_cell.angle_alpha   90.00
_cell.angle_beta   90.00
_cell.angle_gamma   90.00
#
_symmetry.space_group_name_H-M   'P 1'
#
loop_
_entity.id
_entity.type
_entity.pdbx_description
1 polymer ?
#
loop_
_entity_poly.entity_id
_entity_poly.type
_entity_poly.pdbx_seq_one_letter_code
_entity_poly.pdbx_strand_id
1 'polypeptide(L)'
;MKFLDSLAVESWVLWVLGVLVVGCRLIARRMKLGKWSLLAIEDYLMCFALINFTGVVVSINEVAKNGSNYMAPEIAANLTPEDKAQAIFGSKMTFVLEIFTLTATWTVKACLLFLYGRLTEGTSIRMRWGVRAVAIYCAITYVLVTFMFAFYWCSPTYEYWRVPVRIMQCATYYNHMIFATACNISSDIMLLLIPIPITIKIRLPMKRKIGLCCVFGLGIFNILAAVLNRYYNFSNPNSYVFLYWYVAEVGVAMFVGNLPLCWPVIRLALGSKGDSSNPSYPNTSYPNSSARRKTQTRHPLASTASMWAKLDDEDGRTDGSHNQGSEIELVNQKMPDLVKQPYHTAAEAVTLAHLAYLHALIAWASLHLFHIIPTCSSPAADIMTIPAHDVEIVVEKGSSGLAASPSLDENISTIEPVEASSFLKTVNRRIERFAGLETRGIDRVPPEERQPASSAADLQVALLWFSANLSLNNLATGLFGPMVFNLGFLDSALLAVFGTILGACSTAYMATWGPISGNRTMVAATLWIFDVAVTDVRSLLNVVLMVGYATIDCIIGGQVLSAVSGGNMNILVGIIVVAIVTWIIAVFGMSIFHKYERYAWIPQVIVLSVLIGTAGPYFNASAKPTVTGSTLAANRLSFFTLCFYVPNSWAAAASDFYVYYPERTSRLKTFLLTLTGLTFSFTLVYLIAIGLATGLVNNTAWQEANDISTGGLIVAGFDPLHGFGRFCSVIVALGVIANSTPSIYSASLGCQVLGRYGKVVPRWIWSSILSLIALVLAMAGRENLLVIFQNFVALMGYWVMLMICIVGLEHVFFRGRKTLDWALWEDRSYLPVGYAAFASFIIGWVGAILGMSQVWYVGPISEAASLADLGMWLGCGFAIVVFPPLRYLELKIIKR
;
A
#
# COMPACT_ATOMS: atom_id res chain seq x y z
N MET A 1 -17.98 0.25 -31.03
CA MET A 1 -16.60 -0.22 -30.86
C MET A 1 -15.95 0.59 -29.73
N LYS A 2 -14.61 0.70 -29.62
CA LYS A 2 -13.80 1.26 -28.50
C LYS A 2 -14.46 1.29 -27.12
N PHE A 3 -15.40 2.21 -26.86
CA PHE A 3 -16.20 2.26 -25.63
C PHE A 3 -16.88 0.91 -25.30
N LEU A 4 -17.54 0.27 -26.27
CA LEU A 4 -18.23 -1.02 -26.08
C LEU A 4 -17.24 -2.14 -25.76
N ASP A 5 -16.14 -2.18 -26.50
CA ASP A 5 -15.13 -3.23 -26.42
C ASP A 5 -14.40 -3.15 -25.06
N SER A 6 -14.09 -1.93 -24.61
CA SER A 6 -13.53 -1.64 -23.29
C SER A 6 -14.49 -1.96 -22.15
N LEU A 7 -15.76 -1.57 -22.25
CA LEU A 7 -16.78 -1.82 -21.22
C LEU A 7 -17.09 -3.32 -21.08
N ALA A 8 -17.11 -4.06 -22.20
CA ALA A 8 -17.24 -5.50 -22.18
C ALA A 8 -16.04 -6.15 -21.46
N VAL A 9 -14.81 -5.80 -21.82
CA VAL A 9 -13.60 -6.34 -21.17
C VAL A 9 -13.59 -6.05 -19.68
N GLU A 10 -13.83 -4.81 -19.25
CA GLU A 10 -13.80 -4.45 -17.83
C GLU A 10 -14.91 -5.13 -17.03
N SER A 11 -16.15 -5.13 -17.54
CA SER A 11 -17.29 -5.72 -16.83
C SER A 11 -17.17 -7.25 -16.68
N TRP A 12 -16.68 -7.96 -17.70
CA TRP A 12 -16.43 -9.40 -17.60
C TRP A 12 -15.21 -9.73 -16.73
N VAL A 13 -14.15 -8.91 -16.72
CA VAL A 13 -13.01 -9.11 -15.81
C VAL A 13 -13.42 -8.95 -14.35
N LEU A 14 -14.18 -7.88 -14.02
CA LEU A 14 -14.71 -7.68 -12.66
C LEU A 14 -15.66 -8.82 -12.25
N TRP A 15 -16.47 -9.33 -13.17
CA TRP A 15 -17.33 -10.50 -12.94
C TRP A 15 -16.53 -11.76 -12.61
N VAL A 16 -15.52 -12.11 -13.43
CA VAL A 16 -14.66 -13.28 -13.21
C VAL A 16 -13.98 -13.21 -11.85
N LEU A 17 -13.47 -12.05 -11.45
CA LEU A 17 -12.86 -11.86 -10.13
C LEU A 17 -13.88 -12.03 -8.99
N GLY A 18 -15.11 -11.52 -9.16
CA GLY A 18 -16.21 -11.75 -8.22
C GLY A 18 -16.55 -13.23 -8.04
N VAL A 19 -16.66 -13.98 -9.15
CA VAL A 19 -16.87 -15.44 -9.14
C VAL A 19 -15.74 -16.15 -8.40
N LEU A 20 -14.47 -15.79 -8.68
CA LEU A 20 -13.30 -16.38 -8.00
C LEU A 20 -13.29 -16.10 -6.49
N VAL A 21 -13.71 -14.92 -6.07
CA VAL A 21 -13.78 -14.54 -4.63
C VAL A 21 -14.91 -15.28 -3.91
N VAL A 22 -16.09 -15.39 -4.50
CA VAL A 22 -17.21 -16.18 -3.92
C VAL A 22 -16.84 -17.67 -3.90
N GLY A 23 -16.22 -18.19 -4.96
CA GLY A 23 -15.69 -19.55 -5.00
C GLY A 23 -14.64 -19.82 -3.92
N CYS A 24 -13.68 -18.90 -3.74
CA CYS A 24 -12.68 -18.95 -2.68
C CYS A 24 -13.31 -19.02 -1.28
N ARG A 25 -14.35 -18.22 -1.02
CA ARG A 25 -15.12 -18.26 0.24
C ARG A 25 -15.82 -19.60 0.46
N LEU A 26 -16.51 -20.13 -0.55
CA LEU A 26 -17.22 -21.40 -0.46
C LEU A 26 -16.24 -22.57 -0.24
N ILE A 27 -15.08 -22.54 -0.91
CA ILE A 27 -13.99 -23.50 -0.70
C ILE A 27 -13.41 -23.36 0.71
N ALA A 28 -13.13 -22.14 1.19
CA ALA A 28 -12.62 -21.89 2.54
C ALA A 28 -13.56 -22.46 3.62
N ARG A 29 -14.87 -22.31 3.44
CA ARG A 29 -15.88 -22.83 4.35
C ARG A 29 -16.03 -24.34 4.26
N ARG A 30 -15.99 -24.94 3.06
CA ARG A 30 -15.92 -26.40 2.92
C ARG A 30 -14.68 -26.98 3.60
N MET A 31 -13.53 -26.34 3.46
CA MET A 31 -12.28 -26.78 4.08
C MET A 31 -12.29 -26.66 5.61
N LYS A 32 -13.06 -25.72 6.18
CA LYS A 32 -13.24 -25.61 7.63
C LYS A 32 -14.33 -26.56 8.19
N LEU A 33 -15.45 -26.72 7.49
CA LEU A 33 -16.66 -27.41 7.98
C LEU A 33 -16.82 -28.85 7.47
N GLY A 34 -15.96 -29.30 6.55
CA GLY A 34 -15.92 -30.66 5.98
C GLY A 34 -17.07 -31.03 5.02
N LYS A 35 -18.30 -30.55 5.28
CA LYS A 35 -19.53 -30.91 4.53
C LYS A 35 -20.22 -29.67 3.96
N TRP A 36 -20.71 -29.76 2.72
CA TRP A 36 -21.47 -28.70 2.06
C TRP A 36 -22.80 -28.37 2.76
N SER A 37 -23.42 -29.34 3.44
CA SER A 37 -24.70 -29.18 4.15
C SER A 37 -24.63 -28.30 5.41
N LEU A 38 -23.43 -27.85 5.80
CA LEU A 38 -23.18 -26.96 6.94
C LEU A 38 -22.91 -25.50 6.51
N LEU A 39 -23.11 -25.15 5.24
CA LEU A 39 -23.10 -23.76 4.79
C LEU A 39 -24.16 -22.93 5.53
N ALA A 40 -23.81 -21.70 5.91
CA ALA A 40 -24.67 -20.81 6.68
C ALA A 40 -25.44 -19.84 5.77
N ILE A 41 -26.50 -19.20 6.30
CA ILE A 41 -27.48 -18.37 5.54
C ILE A 41 -26.79 -17.29 4.68
N GLU A 42 -25.94 -16.49 5.31
CA GLU A 42 -24.58 -16.21 4.87
C GLU A 42 -24.15 -16.34 3.41
N ASP A 43 -23.92 -17.60 3.06
CA ASP A 43 -23.27 -18.07 1.85
C ASP A 43 -24.30 -18.24 0.73
N TYR A 44 -25.52 -18.68 1.07
CA TYR A 44 -26.64 -18.69 0.15
C TYR A 44 -27.02 -17.26 -0.28
N LEU A 45 -27.02 -16.30 0.65
CA LEU A 45 -27.19 -14.88 0.32
C LEU A 45 -26.05 -14.35 -0.56
N MET A 46 -24.80 -14.79 -0.34
CA MET A 46 -23.68 -14.37 -1.21
C MET A 46 -23.76 -15.00 -2.61
N CYS A 47 -24.25 -16.23 -2.75
CA CYS A 47 -24.59 -16.82 -4.04
C CYS A 47 -25.73 -16.05 -4.74
N PHE A 48 -26.75 -15.61 -3.99
CA PHE A 48 -27.81 -14.76 -4.53
C PHE A 48 -27.27 -13.39 -5.00
N ALA A 49 -26.36 -12.76 -4.25
CA ALA A 49 -25.68 -11.54 -4.67
C ALA A 49 -24.89 -11.73 -5.99
N LEU A 50 -24.23 -12.89 -6.18
CA LEU A 50 -23.52 -13.21 -7.42
C LEU A 50 -24.46 -13.37 -8.63
N ILE A 51 -25.66 -13.93 -8.43
CA ILE A 51 -26.70 -14.00 -9.48
C ILE A 51 -27.13 -12.58 -9.88
N ASN A 52 -27.39 -11.70 -8.91
CA ASN A 52 -27.76 -10.31 -9.18
C ASN A 52 -26.61 -9.54 -9.89
N PHE A 53 -25.35 -9.74 -9.47
CA PHE A 53 -24.18 -9.14 -10.14
C PHE A 53 -24.01 -9.64 -11.59
N THR A 54 -24.37 -10.90 -11.87
CA THR A 54 -24.43 -11.41 -13.25
C THR A 54 -25.52 -10.67 -14.06
N GLY A 55 -26.67 -10.40 -13.44
CA GLY A 55 -27.74 -9.56 -14.02
C GLY A 55 -27.29 -8.12 -14.31
N VAL A 56 -26.50 -7.51 -13.43
CA VAL A 56 -25.86 -6.19 -13.64
C VAL A 56 -24.97 -6.19 -14.88
N VAL A 57 -24.05 -7.16 -14.98
CA VAL A 57 -23.06 -7.26 -16.08
C VAL A 57 -23.74 -7.49 -17.43
N VAL A 58 -24.73 -8.39 -17.50
CA VAL A 58 -25.52 -8.62 -18.72
C VAL A 58 -26.30 -7.36 -19.09
N SER A 59 -26.98 -6.73 -18.14
CA SER A 59 -27.80 -5.53 -18.42
C SER A 59 -26.95 -4.36 -18.91
N ILE A 60 -25.78 -4.11 -18.32
CA ILE A 60 -24.82 -3.09 -18.78
C ILE A 60 -24.42 -3.31 -20.24
N ASN A 61 -24.07 -4.56 -20.60
CA ASN A 61 -23.64 -4.88 -21.96
C ASN A 61 -24.78 -4.71 -22.98
N GLU A 62 -26.03 -4.99 -22.61
CA GLU A 62 -27.18 -4.76 -23.50
C GLU A 62 -27.62 -3.29 -23.59
N VAL A 63 -27.53 -2.51 -22.50
CA VAL A 63 -27.74 -1.05 -22.54
C VAL A 63 -26.71 -0.40 -23.46
N ALA A 64 -25.43 -0.80 -23.35
CA ALA A 64 -24.35 -0.24 -24.16
C ALA A 64 -24.51 -0.52 -25.67
N LYS A 65 -24.97 -1.72 -26.04
CA LYS A 65 -25.20 -2.09 -27.46
C LYS A 65 -26.38 -1.36 -28.09
N ASN A 66 -27.52 -1.31 -27.39
CA ASN A 66 -28.81 -0.92 -27.97
C ASN A 66 -29.18 0.55 -27.70
N GLY A 67 -28.44 1.23 -26.81
CA GLY A 67 -28.77 2.57 -26.35
C GLY A 67 -30.01 2.61 -25.45
N SER A 68 -30.31 3.78 -24.89
CA SER A 68 -31.47 3.99 -24.02
C SER A 68 -32.02 5.40 -24.20
N ASN A 69 -33.18 5.69 -23.60
CA ASN A 69 -33.81 7.02 -23.58
C ASN A 69 -33.02 8.11 -22.81
N TYR A 70 -31.81 7.81 -22.33
CA TYR A 70 -30.87 8.73 -21.69
C TYR A 70 -30.20 9.68 -22.72
N MET A 71 -31.02 10.51 -23.36
CA MET A 71 -30.63 11.42 -24.45
C MET A 71 -31.49 12.70 -24.47
N ALA A 72 -31.03 13.74 -25.17
CA ALA A 72 -31.78 14.98 -25.32
C ALA A 72 -33.11 14.77 -26.11
N PRO A 73 -34.23 15.43 -25.76
CA PRO A 73 -35.52 15.24 -26.42
C PRO A 73 -35.52 15.50 -27.93
N GLU A 74 -34.71 16.45 -28.39
CA GLU A 74 -34.53 16.81 -29.80
C GLU A 74 -33.89 15.67 -30.61
N ILE A 75 -32.91 14.99 -30.03
CA ILE A 75 -32.26 13.81 -30.62
C ILE A 75 -33.26 12.64 -30.63
N ALA A 76 -33.98 12.43 -29.52
CA ALA A 76 -35.00 11.38 -29.40
C ALA A 76 -36.15 11.51 -30.42
N ALA A 77 -36.49 12.74 -30.84
CA ALA A 77 -37.47 12.99 -31.89
C ALA A 77 -36.98 12.51 -33.27
N ASN A 78 -35.71 12.77 -33.61
CA ASN A 78 -35.14 12.59 -34.95
C ASN A 78 -34.65 11.15 -35.28
N LEU A 79 -34.62 10.24 -34.31
CA LEU A 79 -34.24 8.82 -34.51
C LEU A 79 -35.10 8.09 -35.55
N THR A 80 -34.54 7.07 -36.23
CA THR A 80 -35.32 6.20 -37.13
C THR A 80 -36.31 5.31 -36.34
N PRO A 81 -37.29 4.68 -37.00
CA PRO A 81 -38.18 3.70 -36.34
C PRO A 81 -37.43 2.51 -35.73
N GLU A 82 -36.31 2.10 -36.33
CA GLU A 82 -35.50 0.96 -35.88
C GLU A 82 -34.66 1.34 -34.64
N ASP A 83 -33.99 2.50 -34.67
CA ASP A 83 -33.25 2.99 -33.50
C ASP A 83 -34.18 3.25 -32.30
N LYS A 84 -35.40 3.73 -32.57
CA LYS A 84 -36.43 3.90 -31.52
C LYS A 84 -36.81 2.57 -30.86
N ALA A 85 -36.88 1.47 -31.62
CA ALA A 85 -37.13 0.15 -31.05
C ALA A 85 -35.94 -0.35 -30.19
N GLN A 86 -34.71 -0.14 -30.64
CA GLN A 86 -33.49 -0.48 -29.88
C GLN A 86 -33.39 0.33 -28.58
N ALA A 87 -33.60 1.65 -28.64
CA ALA A 87 -33.59 2.52 -27.48
C ALA A 87 -34.70 2.18 -26.47
N ILE A 88 -35.89 1.76 -26.91
CA ILE A 88 -36.95 1.24 -26.01
C ILE A 88 -36.49 -0.05 -25.31
N PHE A 89 -35.79 -0.94 -26.01
CA PHE A 89 -35.26 -2.18 -25.41
C PHE A 89 -34.17 -1.89 -24.37
N GLY A 90 -33.15 -1.09 -24.71
CA GLY A 90 -32.10 -0.76 -23.74
C GLY A 90 -32.57 0.16 -22.60
N SER A 91 -33.65 0.93 -22.77
CA SER A 91 -34.31 1.62 -21.64
C SER A 91 -34.90 0.62 -20.63
N LYS A 92 -35.54 -0.46 -21.10
CA LYS A 92 -35.99 -1.56 -20.22
C LYS A 92 -34.81 -2.25 -19.54
N MET A 93 -33.71 -2.49 -20.26
CA MET A 93 -32.49 -3.04 -19.66
C MET A 93 -31.84 -2.08 -18.64
N THR A 94 -32.02 -0.76 -18.78
CA THR A 94 -31.56 0.24 -17.80
C THR A 94 -32.39 0.19 -16.51
N PHE A 95 -33.72 0.02 -16.62
CA PHE A 95 -34.59 -0.21 -15.47
C PHE A 95 -34.27 -1.52 -14.74
N VAL A 96 -33.97 -2.59 -15.48
CA VAL A 96 -33.56 -3.90 -14.94
C VAL A 96 -32.16 -3.84 -14.29
N LEU A 97 -31.22 -3.08 -14.87
CA LEU A 97 -29.90 -2.82 -14.30
C LEU A 97 -29.99 -2.19 -12.91
N GLU A 98 -30.78 -1.12 -12.76
CA GLU A 98 -30.95 -0.43 -11.47
C GLU A 98 -31.46 -1.39 -10.38
N ILE A 99 -32.45 -2.23 -10.71
CA ILE A 99 -32.97 -3.25 -9.78
C ILE A 99 -31.87 -4.23 -9.38
N PHE A 100 -31.15 -4.84 -10.33
CA PHE A 100 -30.09 -5.79 -10.01
C PHE A 100 -28.95 -5.16 -9.19
N THR A 101 -28.60 -3.89 -9.43
CA THR A 101 -27.58 -3.17 -8.65
C THR A 101 -28.02 -2.92 -7.22
N LEU A 102 -29.27 -2.47 -7.01
CA LEU A 102 -29.86 -2.28 -5.67
C LEU A 102 -29.96 -3.61 -4.90
N THR A 103 -30.46 -4.68 -5.54
CA THR A 103 -30.59 -5.99 -4.90
C THR A 103 -29.23 -6.60 -4.58
N ALA A 104 -28.22 -6.47 -5.46
CA ALA A 104 -26.87 -6.98 -5.20
C ALA A 104 -26.21 -6.26 -4.01
N THR A 105 -26.20 -4.92 -4.00
CA THR A 105 -25.53 -4.13 -2.95
C THR A 105 -26.18 -4.33 -1.57
N TRP A 106 -27.52 -4.30 -1.46
CA TRP A 106 -28.19 -4.57 -0.18
C TRP A 106 -28.07 -6.04 0.27
N THR A 107 -27.98 -7.02 -0.65
CA THR A 107 -27.72 -8.42 -0.28
C THR A 107 -26.31 -8.60 0.30
N VAL A 108 -25.29 -7.90 -0.22
CA VAL A 108 -23.93 -7.91 0.36
C VAL A 108 -23.94 -7.31 1.78
N LYS A 109 -24.68 -6.21 2.01
CA LYS A 109 -24.87 -5.64 3.36
C LYS A 109 -25.53 -6.63 4.31
N ALA A 110 -26.57 -7.35 3.87
CA ALA A 110 -27.21 -8.41 4.65
C ALA A 110 -26.23 -9.53 5.04
N CYS A 111 -25.35 -9.98 4.12
CA CYS A 111 -24.30 -10.96 4.41
C CYS A 111 -23.35 -10.48 5.52
N LEU A 112 -22.94 -9.22 5.49
CA LEU A 112 -22.09 -8.59 6.52
C LEU A 112 -22.82 -8.48 7.86
N LEU A 113 -24.13 -8.19 7.87
CA LEU A 113 -24.94 -8.13 9.09
C LEU A 113 -25.11 -9.50 9.76
N PHE A 114 -25.33 -10.58 9.00
CA PHE A 114 -25.36 -11.94 9.54
C PHE A 114 -23.97 -12.42 10.02
N LEU A 115 -22.87 -11.87 9.48
CA LEU A 115 -21.52 -12.07 10.01
C LEU A 115 -21.33 -11.33 11.34
N TYR A 116 -21.70 -10.05 11.41
CA TYR A 116 -21.60 -9.24 12.63
C TYR A 116 -22.56 -9.68 13.75
N GLY A 117 -23.71 -10.26 13.41
CA GLY A 117 -24.65 -10.85 14.37
C GLY A 117 -23.97 -11.90 15.25
N ARG A 118 -23.51 -13.00 14.63
CA ARG A 118 -22.79 -14.08 15.34
C ARG A 118 -21.52 -13.59 16.01
N LEU A 119 -20.75 -12.71 15.36
CA LEU A 119 -19.54 -12.13 15.96
C LEU A 119 -19.83 -11.31 17.23
N THR A 120 -21.08 -10.83 17.42
CA THR A 120 -21.51 -10.11 18.63
C THR A 120 -22.32 -10.94 19.63
N GLU A 121 -22.70 -12.18 19.33
CA GLU A 121 -23.42 -13.11 20.22
C GLU A 121 -22.66 -13.46 21.51
N GLY A 122 -21.36 -13.20 21.55
CA GLY A 122 -20.52 -13.29 22.75
C GLY A 122 -20.08 -11.95 23.34
N THR A 123 -20.77 -10.84 23.05
CA THR A 123 -20.39 -9.46 23.44
C THR A 123 -21.51 -8.72 24.21
N SER A 124 -21.26 -7.46 24.61
CA SER A 124 -22.18 -6.63 25.38
C SER A 124 -23.54 -6.46 24.70
N ILE A 125 -24.62 -6.49 25.48
CA ILE A 125 -26.01 -6.37 24.99
C ILE A 125 -26.23 -5.12 24.11
N ARG A 126 -25.57 -3.99 24.42
CA ARG A 126 -25.66 -2.75 23.62
C ARG A 126 -25.15 -2.92 22.18
N MET A 127 -24.12 -3.75 21.96
CA MET A 127 -23.58 -4.01 20.62
C MET A 127 -24.54 -4.85 19.78
N ARG A 128 -25.19 -5.86 20.38
CA ARG A 128 -26.18 -6.71 19.69
C ARG A 128 -27.41 -5.92 19.24
N TRP A 129 -27.89 -5.02 20.10
CA TRP A 129 -28.96 -4.08 19.73
C TRP A 129 -28.53 -3.14 18.61
N GLY A 130 -27.27 -2.66 18.61
CA GLY A 130 -26.70 -1.90 17.49
C GLY A 130 -26.74 -2.65 16.16
N VAL A 131 -26.24 -3.89 16.11
CA VAL A 131 -26.29 -4.72 14.88
C VAL A 131 -27.73 -4.94 14.41
N ARG A 132 -28.67 -5.24 15.33
CA ARG A 132 -30.09 -5.40 15.01
C ARG A 132 -30.73 -4.12 14.47
N ALA A 133 -30.43 -2.96 15.04
CA ALA A 133 -30.95 -1.67 14.57
C ALA A 133 -30.46 -1.35 13.15
N VAL A 134 -29.16 -1.58 12.86
CA VAL A 134 -28.62 -1.38 11.51
C VAL A 134 -29.18 -2.39 10.51
N ALA A 135 -29.46 -3.64 10.93
CA ALA A 135 -30.13 -4.62 10.06
C ALA A 135 -31.57 -4.19 9.70
N ILE A 136 -32.34 -3.72 10.68
CA ILE A 136 -33.68 -3.16 10.45
C ILE A 136 -33.62 -1.93 9.53
N TYR A 137 -32.64 -1.03 9.73
CA TYR A 137 -32.42 0.12 8.86
C TYR A 137 -32.09 -0.29 7.41
N CYS A 138 -31.25 -1.29 7.20
CA CYS A 138 -30.92 -1.80 5.86
C CYS A 138 -32.15 -2.44 5.18
N ALA A 139 -32.97 -3.18 5.92
CA ALA A 139 -34.20 -3.78 5.39
C ALA A 139 -35.26 -2.71 5.01
N ILE A 140 -35.48 -1.72 5.88
CA ILE A 140 -36.42 -0.61 5.61
C ILE A 140 -35.96 0.21 4.40
N THR A 141 -34.67 0.57 4.33
CA THR A 141 -34.13 1.34 3.20
C THR A 141 -34.20 0.57 1.88
N TYR A 142 -33.94 -0.75 1.86
CA TYR A 142 -34.10 -1.56 0.66
C TYR A 142 -35.54 -1.50 0.11
N VAL A 143 -36.52 -1.76 0.97
CA VAL A 143 -37.95 -1.75 0.58
C VAL A 143 -38.37 -0.35 0.13
N LEU A 144 -37.98 0.69 0.87
CA LEU A 144 -38.35 2.07 0.58
C LEU A 144 -37.75 2.57 -0.75
N VAL A 145 -36.46 2.36 -0.99
CA VAL A 145 -35.79 2.74 -2.25
C VAL A 145 -36.40 1.99 -3.44
N THR A 146 -36.60 0.67 -3.32
CA THR A 146 -37.18 -0.16 -4.39
C THR A 146 -38.63 0.21 -4.70
N PHE A 147 -39.44 0.49 -3.67
CA PHE A 147 -40.84 0.91 -3.84
C PHE A 147 -40.94 2.30 -4.49
N MET A 148 -40.13 3.27 -4.05
CA MET A 148 -40.14 4.60 -4.64
C MET A 148 -39.63 4.59 -6.09
N PHE A 149 -38.64 3.75 -6.43
CA PHE A 149 -38.23 3.51 -7.80
C PHE A 149 -39.38 2.98 -8.67
N ALA A 150 -40.05 1.93 -8.21
CA ALA A 150 -41.09 1.26 -8.99
C ALA A 150 -42.37 2.10 -9.18
N PHE A 151 -42.76 2.93 -8.20
CA PHE A 151 -44.09 3.54 -8.18
C PHE A 151 -44.14 5.07 -7.98
N TYR A 152 -43.09 5.71 -7.47
CA TYR A 152 -43.13 7.12 -7.06
C TYR A 152 -42.37 8.06 -8.02
N TRP A 153 -41.13 7.72 -8.39
CA TRP A 153 -40.26 8.65 -9.14
C TRP A 153 -40.63 8.85 -10.61
N CYS A 154 -41.46 7.97 -11.18
CA CYS A 154 -42.06 8.14 -12.50
C CYS A 154 -43.44 7.48 -12.53
N SER A 155 -44.48 8.24 -12.84
CA SER A 155 -45.84 7.75 -13.03
C SER A 155 -46.49 8.47 -14.23
N PRO A 156 -47.08 7.74 -15.20
CA PRO A 156 -47.19 6.29 -15.28
C PRO A 156 -45.85 5.61 -15.62
N THR A 157 -45.63 4.40 -15.10
CA THR A 157 -44.34 3.70 -15.13
C THR A 157 -43.80 3.40 -16.54
N TYR A 158 -44.64 3.34 -17.57
CA TYR A 158 -44.20 3.11 -18.95
C TYR A 158 -43.35 4.26 -19.53
N GLU A 159 -43.39 5.46 -18.93
CA GLU A 159 -42.52 6.58 -19.33
C GLU A 159 -41.03 6.26 -19.10
N TYR A 160 -40.68 5.31 -18.20
CA TYR A 160 -39.30 4.84 -18.00
C TYR A 160 -38.66 4.22 -19.26
N TRP A 161 -39.44 3.77 -20.25
CA TRP A 161 -38.94 3.24 -21.52
C TRP A 161 -39.66 3.84 -22.74
N ARG A 162 -40.21 5.05 -22.60
CA ARG A 162 -40.77 5.82 -23.71
C ARG A 162 -39.65 6.52 -24.50
N VAL A 163 -39.84 6.68 -25.81
CA VAL A 163 -38.98 7.53 -26.66
C VAL A 163 -39.89 8.33 -27.62
N PRO A 164 -39.86 9.69 -27.61
CA PRO A 164 -39.26 10.56 -26.60
C PRO A 164 -40.00 10.53 -25.24
N VAL A 165 -39.27 10.79 -24.15
CA VAL A 165 -39.79 10.83 -22.77
C VAL A 165 -40.45 12.18 -22.48
N ARG A 166 -41.56 12.20 -21.72
CA ARG A 166 -42.26 13.45 -21.37
C ARG A 166 -41.62 14.24 -20.21
N ILE A 167 -40.93 13.55 -19.30
CA ILE A 167 -40.33 14.14 -18.10
C ILE A 167 -38.90 13.59 -17.94
N MET A 168 -37.88 14.45 -17.99
CA MET A 168 -36.47 14.00 -17.95
C MET A 168 -36.12 13.15 -16.71
N GLN A 169 -36.80 13.33 -15.57
CA GLN A 169 -36.63 12.49 -14.38
C GLN A 169 -36.88 10.99 -14.65
N CYS A 170 -37.75 10.64 -15.60
CA CYS A 170 -38.01 9.26 -16.02
C CYS A 170 -36.91 8.70 -16.96
N ALA A 171 -36.04 9.54 -17.52
CA ALA A 171 -34.89 9.11 -18.32
C ALA A 171 -33.59 9.08 -17.50
N THR A 172 -33.38 10.10 -16.65
CA THR A 172 -32.11 10.31 -15.93
C THR A 172 -32.09 9.75 -14.52
N TYR A 173 -33.24 9.32 -13.99
CA TYR A 173 -33.43 8.82 -12.62
C TYR A 173 -32.89 9.75 -11.51
N TYR A 174 -32.67 11.05 -11.80
CA TYR A 174 -31.88 11.98 -10.98
C TYR A 174 -32.27 11.97 -9.49
N ASN A 175 -33.52 12.28 -9.15
CA ASN A 175 -34.01 12.30 -7.77
C ASN A 175 -33.96 10.91 -7.10
N HIS A 176 -34.34 9.86 -7.85
CA HIS A 176 -34.28 8.47 -7.37
C HIS A 176 -32.89 8.10 -6.88
N MET A 177 -31.87 8.20 -7.74
CA MET A 177 -30.53 7.76 -7.34
C MET A 177 -29.75 8.81 -6.51
N ILE A 178 -30.30 10.01 -6.26
CA ILE A 178 -29.92 10.82 -5.07
C ILE A 178 -30.38 10.10 -3.80
N PHE A 179 -31.67 9.77 -3.71
CA PHE A 179 -32.26 9.13 -2.53
C PHE A 179 -31.65 7.76 -2.24
N ALA A 180 -31.49 6.92 -3.26
CA ALA A 180 -30.81 5.62 -3.16
C ALA A 180 -29.38 5.78 -2.63
N THR A 181 -28.61 6.76 -3.12
CA THR A 181 -27.24 7.02 -2.68
C THR A 181 -27.18 7.48 -1.21
N ALA A 182 -28.11 8.32 -0.78
CA ALA A 182 -28.20 8.75 0.62
C ALA A 182 -28.40 7.54 1.56
N CYS A 183 -29.31 6.63 1.22
CA CYS A 183 -29.54 5.39 1.97
C CYS A 183 -28.38 4.37 1.87
N ASN A 184 -27.69 4.33 0.72
CA ASN A 184 -26.54 3.45 0.48
C ASN A 184 -25.34 3.87 1.36
N ILE A 185 -24.99 5.16 1.34
CA ILE A 185 -23.88 5.72 2.12
C ILE A 185 -24.19 5.70 3.62
N SER A 186 -25.40 6.05 4.05
CA SER A 186 -25.75 6.04 5.47
C SER A 186 -25.67 4.64 6.09
N SER A 187 -26.13 3.61 5.36
CA SER A 187 -26.02 2.21 5.79
C SER A 187 -24.56 1.73 5.85
N ASP A 188 -23.71 2.11 4.89
CA ASP A 188 -22.28 1.77 4.95
C ASP A 188 -21.54 2.44 6.12
N ILE A 189 -21.84 3.70 6.42
CA ILE A 189 -21.29 4.39 7.61
C ILE A 189 -21.73 3.66 8.89
N MET A 190 -23.00 3.25 9.00
CA MET A 190 -23.47 2.47 10.15
C MET A 190 -22.78 1.10 10.25
N LEU A 191 -22.59 0.39 9.14
CA LEU A 191 -21.85 -0.89 9.09
C LEU A 191 -20.38 -0.73 9.50
N LEU A 192 -19.76 0.39 9.14
CA LEU A 192 -18.39 0.73 9.52
C LEU A 192 -18.26 1.14 11.00
N LEU A 193 -19.30 1.71 11.61
CA LEU A 193 -19.28 2.06 13.03
C LEU A 193 -19.44 0.84 13.96
N ILE A 194 -20.12 -0.23 13.53
CA ILE A 194 -20.40 -1.43 14.36
C ILE A 194 -19.15 -2.02 15.04
N PRO A 195 -18.03 -2.31 14.34
CA PRO A 195 -16.90 -3.02 14.95
C PRO A 195 -15.82 -2.08 15.52
N ILE A 196 -15.91 -0.75 15.31
CA ILE A 196 -14.93 0.22 15.85
C ILE A 196 -14.86 0.14 17.39
N PRO A 197 -15.97 0.19 18.16
CA PRO A 197 -15.94 0.03 19.62
C PRO A 197 -15.46 -1.35 20.09
N ILE A 198 -15.52 -2.37 19.23
CA ILE A 198 -14.96 -3.71 19.48
C ILE A 198 -13.42 -3.64 19.35
N THR A 199 -12.90 -2.98 18.30
CA THR A 199 -11.44 -2.86 18.08
C THR A 199 -10.72 -2.05 19.16
N ILE A 200 -11.35 -1.00 19.67
CA ILE A 200 -10.75 -0.10 20.67
C ILE A 200 -10.60 -0.82 22.02
N LYS A 201 -11.50 -1.74 22.35
CA LYS A 201 -11.52 -2.44 23.65
C LYS A 201 -10.69 -3.72 23.69
N ILE A 202 -10.35 -4.34 22.55
CA ILE A 202 -9.57 -5.59 22.52
C ILE A 202 -8.09 -5.31 22.28
N ARG A 203 -7.23 -5.74 23.21
CA ARG A 203 -5.76 -5.76 23.05
C ARG A 203 -5.31 -6.86 22.08
N LEU A 204 -5.62 -6.71 20.80
CA LEU A 204 -5.21 -7.67 19.75
C LEU A 204 -3.69 -7.61 19.48
N PRO A 205 -3.01 -8.76 19.24
CA PRO A 205 -1.66 -8.77 18.71
C PRO A 205 -1.65 -8.14 17.31
N MET A 206 -0.61 -7.36 16.98
CA MET A 206 -0.64 -6.44 15.83
C MET A 206 -1.02 -7.08 14.49
N LYS A 207 -0.65 -8.36 14.22
CA LYS A 207 -1.05 -9.06 12.99
C LYS A 207 -2.59 -9.13 12.82
N ARG A 208 -3.30 -9.45 13.91
CA ARG A 208 -4.79 -9.49 13.97
C ARG A 208 -5.42 -8.09 13.97
N LYS A 209 -4.67 -7.05 14.40
CA LYS A 209 -5.11 -5.64 14.32
C LYS A 209 -4.95 -5.06 12.90
N ILE A 210 -3.88 -5.38 12.19
CA ILE A 210 -3.61 -4.90 10.81
C ILE A 210 -4.70 -5.40 9.85
N GLY A 211 -4.96 -6.71 9.79
CA GLY A 211 -6.00 -7.26 8.90
C GLY A 211 -7.38 -6.68 9.17
N LEU A 212 -7.70 -6.41 10.44
CA LEU A 212 -8.93 -5.74 10.86
C LEU A 212 -8.98 -4.28 10.36
N CYS A 213 -7.89 -3.50 10.51
CA CYS A 213 -7.78 -2.16 9.93
C CYS A 213 -7.86 -2.14 8.39
N CYS A 214 -7.38 -3.19 7.70
CA CYS A 214 -7.52 -3.30 6.24
C CYS A 214 -8.99 -3.48 5.82
N VAL A 215 -9.76 -4.31 6.55
CA VAL A 215 -11.21 -4.46 6.33
C VAL A 215 -11.95 -3.14 6.56
N PHE A 216 -11.56 -2.34 7.57
CA PHE A 216 -12.10 -0.98 7.75
C PHE A 216 -11.75 -0.02 6.61
N GLY A 217 -10.50 0.02 6.18
CA GLY A 217 -10.06 0.88 5.07
C GLY A 217 -10.81 0.56 3.76
N LEU A 218 -11.12 -0.71 3.52
CA LEU A 218 -11.93 -1.15 2.40
C LEU A 218 -13.41 -0.73 2.50
N GLY A 219 -13.98 -0.65 3.71
CA GLY A 219 -15.29 -0.03 3.92
C GLY A 219 -15.32 1.47 3.60
N ILE A 220 -14.26 2.21 3.97
CA ILE A 220 -14.10 3.62 3.58
C ILE A 220 -13.94 3.74 2.05
N PHE A 221 -13.18 2.84 1.43
CA PHE A 221 -13.00 2.79 -0.02
C PHE A 221 -14.32 2.56 -0.77
N ASN A 222 -15.21 1.68 -0.27
CA ASN A 222 -16.54 1.46 -0.86
C ASN A 222 -17.39 2.75 -0.85
N ILE A 223 -17.41 3.48 0.28
CA ILE A 223 -18.11 4.76 0.41
C ILE A 223 -17.55 5.80 -0.58
N LEU A 224 -16.22 5.90 -0.70
CA LEU A 224 -15.59 6.82 -1.65
C LEU A 224 -15.86 6.45 -3.11
N ALA A 225 -15.88 5.16 -3.45
CA ALA A 225 -16.23 4.68 -4.79
C ALA A 225 -17.69 5.00 -5.17
N ALA A 226 -18.64 4.80 -4.24
CA ALA A 226 -20.04 5.16 -4.44
C ALA A 226 -20.24 6.68 -4.61
N VAL A 227 -19.51 7.51 -3.85
CA VAL A 227 -19.51 8.98 -4.02
C VAL A 227 -18.94 9.38 -5.38
N LEU A 228 -17.85 8.74 -5.84
CA LEU A 228 -17.23 9.01 -7.14
C LEU A 228 -18.13 8.58 -8.30
N ASN A 229 -18.71 7.38 -8.26
CA ASN A 229 -19.76 6.93 -9.19
C ASN A 229 -20.82 8.02 -9.37
N ARG A 230 -21.34 8.51 -8.23
CA ARG A 230 -22.41 9.49 -8.23
C ARG A 230 -22.00 10.88 -8.71
N TYR A 231 -20.78 11.31 -8.40
CA TYR A 231 -20.22 12.55 -8.93
C TYR A 231 -20.13 12.52 -10.48
N TYR A 232 -19.53 11.47 -11.05
CA TYR A 232 -19.39 11.37 -12.51
C TYR A 232 -20.74 11.25 -13.24
N ASN A 233 -21.75 10.60 -12.64
CA ASN A 233 -23.13 10.55 -13.13
C ASN A 233 -23.76 11.95 -13.27
N PHE A 234 -23.49 12.86 -12.34
CA PHE A 234 -24.06 14.22 -12.35
C PHE A 234 -23.23 15.21 -13.17
N SER A 235 -21.90 15.05 -13.21
CA SER A 235 -21.01 15.95 -13.95
C SER A 235 -21.04 15.76 -15.47
N ASN A 236 -21.41 14.57 -15.97
CA ASN A 236 -21.46 14.26 -17.41
C ASN A 236 -22.85 13.76 -17.87
N PRO A 237 -23.89 14.60 -17.80
CA PRO A 237 -25.23 14.21 -18.27
C PRO A 237 -25.22 13.81 -19.75
N ASN A 238 -25.97 12.77 -20.09
CA ASN A 238 -26.04 12.12 -21.41
C ASN A 238 -24.78 11.30 -21.83
N SER A 239 -23.85 11.00 -20.91
CA SER A 239 -22.73 10.09 -21.16
C SER A 239 -22.94 8.71 -20.55
N TYR A 240 -22.77 7.63 -21.33
CA TYR A 240 -22.87 6.23 -20.87
C TYR A 240 -21.73 5.80 -19.92
N VAL A 241 -20.81 6.68 -19.55
CA VAL A 241 -19.70 6.40 -18.62
C VAL A 241 -20.19 5.88 -17.25
N PHE A 242 -21.43 6.18 -16.83
CA PHE A 242 -22.01 5.62 -15.59
C PHE A 242 -22.00 4.08 -15.55
N LEU A 243 -22.06 3.40 -16.71
CA LEU A 243 -22.09 1.94 -16.79
C LEU A 243 -20.83 1.28 -16.20
N TYR A 244 -19.66 1.89 -16.36
CA TYR A 244 -18.41 1.42 -15.71
C TYR A 244 -18.53 1.47 -14.18
N TRP A 245 -19.02 2.58 -13.66
CA TRP A 245 -19.13 2.78 -12.22
C TRP A 245 -20.17 1.87 -11.56
N TYR A 246 -21.24 1.50 -12.27
CA TYR A 246 -22.23 0.52 -11.81
C TYR A 246 -21.63 -0.89 -11.62
N VAL A 247 -20.81 -1.38 -12.56
CA VAL A 247 -20.14 -2.68 -12.40
C VAL A 247 -19.02 -2.61 -11.36
N ALA A 248 -18.31 -1.48 -11.28
CA ALA A 248 -17.27 -1.27 -10.27
C ALA A 248 -17.83 -1.24 -8.84
N GLU A 249 -18.95 -0.55 -8.58
CA GLU A 249 -19.54 -0.46 -7.24
C GLU A 249 -19.99 -1.84 -6.71
N VAL A 250 -20.73 -2.61 -7.53
CA VAL A 250 -21.17 -3.96 -7.14
C VAL A 250 -19.97 -4.89 -6.99
N GLY A 251 -18.99 -4.82 -7.90
CA GLY A 251 -17.76 -5.61 -7.83
C GLY A 251 -16.97 -5.34 -6.54
N VAL A 252 -16.69 -4.08 -6.23
CA VAL A 252 -15.99 -3.67 -4.99
C VAL A 252 -16.77 -4.15 -3.76
N ALA A 253 -18.09 -3.96 -3.71
CA ALA A 253 -18.90 -4.46 -2.61
C ALA A 253 -18.74 -5.99 -2.43
N MET A 254 -18.75 -6.77 -3.52
CA MET A 254 -18.50 -8.22 -3.45
C MET A 254 -17.09 -8.57 -2.96
N PHE A 255 -16.04 -7.81 -3.30
CA PHE A 255 -14.71 -8.02 -2.71
C PHE A 255 -14.72 -7.76 -1.19
N VAL A 256 -15.20 -6.59 -0.76
CA VAL A 256 -15.18 -6.18 0.65
C VAL A 256 -16.03 -7.12 1.52
N GLY A 257 -17.19 -7.55 1.03
CA GLY A 257 -18.10 -8.49 1.70
C GLY A 257 -17.55 -9.91 1.88
N ASN A 258 -16.45 -10.27 1.20
CA ASN A 258 -15.90 -11.63 1.20
C ASN A 258 -14.46 -11.74 1.73
N LEU A 259 -13.67 -10.66 1.68
CA LEU A 259 -12.26 -10.67 2.13
C LEU A 259 -12.05 -11.23 3.55
N PRO A 260 -12.87 -10.89 4.58
CA PRO A 260 -12.67 -11.41 5.94
C PRO A 260 -12.79 -12.94 6.04
N LEU A 261 -13.53 -13.57 5.13
CA LEU A 261 -13.83 -15.01 5.10
C LEU A 261 -12.91 -15.80 4.16
N CYS A 262 -12.22 -15.13 3.22
CA CYS A 262 -11.24 -15.76 2.33
C CYS A 262 -9.86 -15.96 3.00
N TRP A 263 -9.60 -15.24 4.10
CA TRP A 263 -8.32 -15.26 4.83
C TRP A 263 -7.75 -16.66 5.14
N PRO A 264 -8.53 -17.70 5.51
CA PRO A 264 -8.00 -19.05 5.77
C PRO A 264 -7.36 -19.70 4.54
N VAL A 265 -7.97 -19.54 3.36
CA VAL A 265 -7.43 -20.08 2.09
C VAL A 265 -6.25 -19.26 1.62
N ILE A 266 -6.30 -17.92 1.76
CA ILE A 266 -5.16 -17.04 1.47
C ILE A 266 -3.94 -17.43 2.32
N ARG A 267 -4.12 -17.72 3.62
CA ARG A 267 -3.06 -18.22 4.49
C ARG A 267 -2.47 -19.54 3.99
N LEU A 268 -3.29 -20.46 3.50
CA LEU A 268 -2.84 -21.77 2.99
C LEU A 268 -2.06 -21.62 1.68
N ALA A 269 -2.57 -20.79 0.76
CA ALA A 269 -1.95 -20.50 -0.53
C ALA A 269 -0.60 -19.77 -0.40
N LEU A 270 -0.44 -18.92 0.62
CA LEU A 270 0.82 -18.25 0.98
C LEU A 270 1.86 -19.18 1.63
N GLY A 271 1.74 -20.50 1.48
CA GLY A 271 2.76 -21.48 1.89
C GLY A 271 2.94 -21.64 3.40
N SER A 272 2.05 -21.06 4.22
CA SER A 272 2.04 -21.28 5.67
C SER A 272 1.58 -22.70 5.97
N LYS A 273 2.50 -23.68 5.87
CA LYS A 273 2.35 -24.96 6.57
C LYS A 273 1.90 -24.67 8.00
N GLY A 274 0.81 -25.31 8.44
CA GLY A 274 0.44 -25.24 9.84
C GLY A 274 1.52 -25.89 10.67
N ASP A 275 1.90 -25.29 11.79
CA ASP A 275 2.65 -25.98 12.83
C ASP A 275 1.76 -27.08 13.41
N SER A 276 1.80 -28.26 12.79
CA SER A 276 1.25 -29.51 13.34
C SER A 276 2.16 -30.06 14.44
N SER A 277 2.71 -29.17 15.27
CA SER A 277 3.22 -29.52 16.58
C SER A 277 2.01 -29.80 17.46
N ASN A 278 1.64 -31.08 17.57
CA ASN A 278 0.90 -31.53 18.75
C ASN A 278 1.66 -30.99 19.97
N PRO A 279 1.00 -30.29 20.91
CA PRO A 279 1.67 -29.82 22.12
C PRO A 279 2.09 -31.05 22.92
N SER A 280 3.36 -31.45 22.80
CA SER A 280 3.95 -32.49 23.60
C SER A 280 3.91 -32.03 25.05
N TYR A 281 3.00 -32.62 25.83
CA TYR A 281 2.94 -32.42 27.27
C TYR A 281 4.32 -32.74 27.87
N PRO A 282 4.84 -31.92 28.79
CA PRO A 282 6.04 -32.26 29.53
C PRO A 282 5.83 -33.59 30.27
N ASN A 283 6.75 -34.53 30.11
CA ASN A 283 6.76 -35.79 30.87
C ASN A 283 7.13 -35.52 32.33
N THR A 284 6.19 -35.01 33.12
CA THR A 284 6.32 -34.91 34.58
C THR A 284 6.09 -36.28 35.19
N SER A 285 7.18 -37.02 35.40
CA SER A 285 7.17 -38.28 36.15
C SER A 285 6.64 -38.04 37.57
N TYR A 286 5.59 -38.77 37.98
CA TYR A 286 5.08 -38.73 39.35
C TYR A 286 5.94 -39.61 40.26
N PRO A 287 6.46 -39.08 41.39
CA PRO A 287 6.74 -39.89 42.58
C PRO A 287 5.41 -40.25 43.25
N ASN A 288 5.29 -41.47 43.76
CA ASN A 288 4.15 -41.87 44.59
C ASN A 288 4.17 -41.14 45.94
N SER A 289 3.02 -40.60 46.38
CA SER A 289 2.44 -40.94 47.70
C SER A 289 1.10 -40.24 48.00
N SER A 290 0.15 -41.03 48.50
CA SER A 290 -0.98 -40.72 49.37
C SER A 290 -1.33 -39.27 49.78
N ALA A 291 -2.61 -38.92 49.52
CA ALA A 291 -3.52 -38.14 50.39
C ALA A 291 -3.14 -36.72 50.87
N ARG A 292 -4.01 -35.72 50.55
CA ARG A 292 -5.07 -35.25 51.48
C ARG A 292 -6.03 -34.26 50.79
N ARG A 293 -7.31 -34.34 51.11
CA ARG A 293 -8.39 -33.48 50.58
C ARG A 293 -8.40 -32.10 51.28
N LYS A 294 -8.28 -30.99 50.54
CA LYS A 294 -8.81 -29.68 50.99
C LYS A 294 -9.13 -28.74 49.82
N THR A 295 -10.16 -27.93 50.03
CA THR A 295 -10.81 -27.06 49.04
C THR A 295 -10.05 -25.74 48.87
N GLN A 296 -10.02 -25.17 47.66
CA GLN A 296 -9.72 -23.75 47.49
C GLN A 296 -10.68 -23.07 46.50
N THR A 297 -10.95 -21.80 46.79
CA THR A 297 -12.05 -20.96 46.31
C THR A 297 -12.02 -20.63 44.82
N ARG A 298 -13.21 -20.51 44.20
CA ARG A 298 -13.39 -19.79 42.92
C ARG A 298 -13.18 -18.29 43.14
N HIS A 299 -12.47 -17.63 42.21
CA HIS A 299 -12.62 -16.19 41.97
C HIS A 299 -12.90 -15.96 40.46
N PRO A 300 -13.90 -15.15 40.08
CA PRO A 300 -14.30 -15.01 38.68
C PRO A 300 -13.67 -13.77 38.00
N LEU A 301 -12.63 -13.96 37.20
CA LEU A 301 -12.19 -12.97 36.20
C LEU A 301 -11.95 -13.67 34.86
N ALA A 302 -12.83 -13.41 33.89
CA ALA A 302 -12.83 -14.10 32.61
C ALA A 302 -11.80 -13.52 31.64
N SER A 303 -10.89 -14.37 31.15
CA SER A 303 -10.05 -14.07 29.99
C SER A 303 -10.95 -13.94 28.75
N THR A 304 -11.19 -12.70 28.29
CA THR A 304 -12.05 -12.46 27.12
C THR A 304 -11.29 -12.81 25.84
N ALA A 305 -11.52 -14.02 25.32
CA ALA A 305 -10.89 -14.54 24.12
C ALA A 305 -11.05 -13.57 22.93
N SER A 306 -9.99 -13.43 22.13
CA SER A 306 -9.97 -12.48 21.02
C SER A 306 -11.02 -12.79 19.95
N MET A 307 -11.46 -11.77 19.20
CA MET A 307 -12.39 -11.90 18.05
C MET A 307 -12.07 -13.07 17.11
N TRP A 308 -10.78 -13.31 16.87
CA TRP A 308 -10.30 -14.40 16.03
C TRP A 308 -10.19 -15.73 16.77
N ALA A 309 -9.86 -15.73 18.07
CA ALA A 309 -9.86 -16.95 18.88
C ALA A 309 -11.27 -17.56 18.96
N LYS A 310 -12.33 -16.74 19.05
CA LYS A 310 -13.71 -17.27 18.93
C LYS A 310 -14.03 -17.93 17.57
N LEU A 311 -13.30 -17.58 16.51
CA LEU A 311 -13.39 -18.27 15.21
C LEU A 311 -12.49 -19.51 15.13
N ASP A 312 -11.55 -19.68 16.08
CA ASP A 312 -10.64 -20.82 16.20
C ASP A 312 -11.14 -21.87 17.24
N ASP A 313 -11.83 -21.45 18.31
CA ASP A 313 -12.08 -22.23 19.53
C ASP A 313 -13.46 -22.95 19.62
N GLU A 314 -14.51 -22.49 18.93
CA GLU A 314 -15.90 -22.99 19.17
C GLU A 314 -16.31 -24.24 18.34
N ASP A 315 -15.57 -24.64 17.31
CA ASP A 315 -15.92 -25.79 16.43
C ASP A 315 -15.38 -27.16 16.92
N GLY A 316 -14.72 -27.21 18.08
CA GLY A 316 -14.01 -28.39 18.57
C GLY A 316 -14.87 -29.50 19.20
N ARG A 317 -15.89 -30.05 18.51
CA ARG A 317 -16.72 -31.14 19.10
C ARG A 317 -17.41 -32.14 18.14
N THR A 318 -16.65 -33.01 17.50
CA THR A 318 -16.99 -34.43 17.24
C THR A 318 -15.70 -35.26 17.44
N ASP A 319 -15.65 -36.59 17.59
CA ASP A 319 -16.60 -37.69 17.32
C ASP A 319 -16.84 -38.60 18.55
N GLY A 320 -17.52 -39.73 18.38
CA GLY A 320 -17.72 -40.77 19.41
C GLY A 320 -17.82 -42.18 18.83
N SER A 321 -17.90 -43.19 19.70
CA SER A 321 -18.11 -44.59 19.32
C SER A 321 -18.88 -45.36 20.41
N HIS A 322 -19.61 -46.41 20.01
CA HIS A 322 -20.36 -47.28 20.94
C HIS A 322 -19.46 -48.10 21.86
N ASN A 323 -19.92 -48.33 23.10
CA ASN A 323 -19.96 -49.70 23.64
C ASN A 323 -21.11 -49.88 24.65
N GLN A 324 -21.33 -51.11 25.13
CA GLN A 324 -22.60 -51.56 25.73
C GLN A 324 -22.75 -51.35 27.25
N GLY A 325 -23.96 -50.93 27.66
CA GLY A 325 -24.76 -51.52 28.76
C GLY A 325 -24.32 -51.42 30.24
N SER A 326 -25.04 -50.63 31.03
CA SER A 326 -25.68 -51.09 32.29
C SER A 326 -26.72 -50.09 32.84
N GLU A 327 -27.83 -50.64 33.31
CA GLU A 327 -29.08 -50.08 33.88
C GLU A 327 -29.05 -48.99 34.99
N ILE A 328 -30.25 -48.38 35.20
CA ILE A 328 -30.80 -47.79 36.46
C ILE A 328 -30.15 -46.44 36.90
N GLU A 329 -30.86 -45.40 37.39
CA GLU A 329 -32.24 -45.27 37.94
C GLU A 329 -32.95 -43.95 37.51
N LEU A 330 -34.24 -43.78 37.89
CA LEU A 330 -35.01 -42.53 37.71
C LEU A 330 -35.01 -41.65 38.99
N VAL A 331 -35.37 -40.35 38.87
CA VAL A 331 -36.53 -39.71 39.54
C VAL A 331 -36.49 -38.16 39.49
N ASN A 332 -37.66 -37.58 39.16
CA ASN A 332 -38.16 -36.20 39.34
C ASN A 332 -37.26 -35.06 39.89
N GLN A 333 -37.31 -33.90 39.20
CA GLN A 333 -38.15 -32.78 39.66
C GLN A 333 -38.66 -31.90 38.49
N LYS A 334 -39.66 -31.05 38.74
CA LYS A 334 -40.55 -30.45 37.71
C LYS A 334 -40.40 -28.92 37.57
N MET A 335 -40.48 -28.46 36.31
CA MET A 335 -41.10 -27.20 35.84
C MET A 335 -40.47 -25.85 36.25
N PRO A 336 -40.79 -24.73 35.56
CA PRO A 336 -41.63 -24.59 34.36
C PRO A 336 -40.88 -24.12 33.10
N ASP A 337 -41.53 -24.21 31.93
CA ASP A 337 -41.09 -23.59 30.68
C ASP A 337 -41.08 -22.06 30.77
N LEU A 338 -39.99 -21.41 30.32
CA LEU A 338 -39.98 -20.02 29.89
C LEU A 338 -38.72 -19.71 29.05
N VAL A 339 -38.86 -18.79 28.09
CA VAL A 339 -37.76 -18.19 27.27
C VAL A 339 -37.10 -19.13 26.25
N LYS A 340 -37.85 -19.56 25.22
CA LYS A 340 -37.27 -19.76 23.88
C LYS A 340 -36.99 -18.37 23.26
N GLN A 341 -35.73 -18.03 22.97
CA GLN A 341 -35.35 -16.69 22.50
C GLN A 341 -35.44 -16.51 20.96
N PRO A 342 -35.69 -15.28 20.47
CA PRO A 342 -36.19 -15.03 19.12
C PRO A 342 -35.07 -14.84 18.09
N TYR A 343 -34.38 -15.91 17.73
CA TYR A 343 -33.42 -15.90 16.60
C TYR A 343 -34.06 -16.39 15.29
N HIS A 344 -35.02 -17.32 15.35
CA HIS A 344 -35.73 -17.81 14.16
C HIS A 344 -36.61 -16.75 13.51
N THR A 345 -37.45 -16.03 14.27
CA THR A 345 -38.40 -15.04 13.72
C THR A 345 -37.75 -13.90 12.94
N ALA A 346 -36.51 -13.51 13.26
CA ALA A 346 -35.77 -12.51 12.48
C ALA A 346 -35.17 -13.08 11.19
N ALA A 347 -34.69 -14.33 11.21
CA ALA A 347 -34.24 -15.02 10.01
C ALA A 347 -35.42 -15.28 9.07
N GLU A 348 -36.53 -15.80 9.61
CA GLU A 348 -37.79 -16.03 8.92
C GLU A 348 -38.30 -14.73 8.28
N ALA A 349 -38.36 -13.60 9.01
CA ALA A 349 -38.79 -12.32 8.46
C ALA A 349 -37.92 -11.84 7.28
N VAL A 350 -36.60 -12.04 7.32
CA VAL A 350 -35.70 -11.66 6.19
C VAL A 350 -35.85 -12.64 5.02
N THR A 351 -35.93 -13.94 5.25
CA THR A 351 -36.21 -14.90 4.17
C THR A 351 -37.62 -14.73 3.61
N LEU A 352 -38.62 -14.34 4.41
CA LEU A 352 -39.97 -14.00 3.97
C LEU A 352 -39.97 -12.69 3.19
N ALA A 353 -39.15 -11.69 3.54
CA ALA A 353 -38.99 -10.49 2.72
C ALA A 353 -38.35 -10.81 1.36
N HIS A 354 -37.31 -11.65 1.32
CA HIS A 354 -36.70 -12.09 0.05
C HIS A 354 -37.59 -13.06 -0.75
N LEU A 355 -38.36 -13.94 -0.09
CA LEU A 355 -39.33 -14.84 -0.75
C LEU A 355 -40.57 -14.08 -1.21
N ALA A 356 -41.04 -13.07 -0.46
CA ALA A 356 -42.10 -12.17 -0.91
C ALA A 356 -41.61 -11.26 -2.04
N TYR A 357 -40.33 -10.86 -2.07
CA TYR A 357 -39.72 -10.19 -3.20
C TYR A 357 -39.56 -11.11 -4.42
N LEU A 358 -39.17 -12.37 -4.23
CA LEU A 358 -39.12 -13.38 -5.29
C LEU A 358 -40.52 -13.72 -5.82
N HIS A 359 -41.50 -13.89 -4.93
CA HIS A 359 -42.91 -14.02 -5.29
C HIS A 359 -43.46 -12.74 -5.93
N ALA A 360 -43.01 -11.55 -5.55
CA ALA A 360 -43.40 -10.31 -6.21
C ALA A 360 -42.77 -10.18 -7.60
N LEU A 361 -41.54 -10.67 -7.82
CA LEU A 361 -40.92 -10.75 -9.15
C LEU A 361 -41.60 -11.79 -10.04
N ILE A 362 -41.87 -12.99 -9.52
CA ILE A 362 -42.59 -14.06 -10.22
C ILE A 362 -44.04 -13.62 -10.47
N ALA A 363 -44.71 -13.00 -9.51
CA ALA A 363 -46.05 -12.46 -9.68
C ALA A 363 -46.07 -11.27 -10.63
N TRP A 364 -45.09 -10.36 -10.62
CA TRP A 364 -45.01 -9.25 -11.58
C TRP A 364 -44.78 -9.76 -13.01
N ALA A 365 -43.90 -10.75 -13.19
CA ALA A 365 -43.72 -11.47 -14.44
C ALA A 365 -45.00 -12.21 -14.89
N SER A 366 -45.83 -12.67 -13.94
CA SER A 366 -47.12 -13.34 -14.22
C SER A 366 -48.27 -12.36 -14.50
N LEU A 367 -48.36 -11.25 -13.75
CA LEU A 367 -49.42 -10.23 -13.85
C LEU A 367 -49.33 -9.44 -15.15
N HIS A 368 -48.14 -9.29 -15.73
CA HIS A 368 -47.97 -8.70 -17.07
C HIS A 368 -47.99 -9.73 -18.21
N LEU A 369 -48.26 -11.01 -17.90
CA LEU A 369 -48.60 -12.06 -18.87
C LEU A 369 -50.11 -12.35 -18.93
N PHE A 370 -50.90 -11.85 -17.98
CA PHE A 370 -52.37 -12.00 -17.94
C PHE A 370 -53.11 -10.68 -17.71
N HIS A 371 -53.71 -10.15 -18.78
CA HIS A 371 -55.04 -9.56 -18.62
C HIS A 371 -56.03 -10.68 -18.24
N ILE A 372 -56.85 -10.49 -17.19
CA ILE A 372 -58.27 -10.92 -17.06
C ILE A 372 -58.77 -10.66 -15.61
N ILE A 373 -59.82 -9.83 -15.49
CA ILE A 373 -60.76 -9.63 -14.35
C ILE A 373 -60.19 -9.02 -13.01
N PRO A 374 -60.89 -8.06 -12.37
CA PRO A 374 -60.48 -7.41 -11.10
C PRO A 374 -61.38 -7.71 -9.88
N THR A 375 -60.94 -7.37 -8.64
CA THR A 375 -61.78 -6.71 -7.59
C THR A 375 -61.03 -6.31 -6.29
N CYS A 376 -61.65 -5.35 -5.56
CA CYS A 376 -61.60 -4.87 -4.14
C CYS A 376 -60.97 -5.75 -3.01
N SER A 377 -60.60 -5.26 -1.80
CA SER A 377 -60.66 -3.91 -1.14
C SER A 377 -59.83 -3.82 0.18
N SER A 378 -59.69 -2.60 0.74
CA SER A 378 -59.05 -2.19 2.05
C SER A 378 -60.00 -2.38 3.28
N PRO A 379 -59.76 -1.92 4.55
CA PRO A 379 -58.63 -1.23 5.26
C PRO A 379 -58.27 -1.91 6.64
N ALA A 380 -57.82 -1.35 7.80
CA ALA A 380 -57.46 -0.02 8.38
C ALA A 380 -56.60 -0.17 9.70
N ALA A 381 -56.04 0.95 10.23
CA ALA A 381 -55.92 1.37 11.68
C ALA A 381 -55.25 0.47 12.78
N ASP A 382 -54.66 0.95 13.90
CA ASP A 382 -54.19 2.28 14.41
C ASP A 382 -53.09 2.06 15.53
N ILE A 383 -52.01 2.86 15.68
CA ILE A 383 -51.72 4.11 16.49
C ILE A 383 -51.54 3.93 18.04
N MET A 384 -50.66 4.76 18.66
CA MET A 384 -50.39 5.05 20.12
C MET A 384 -49.36 4.18 20.91
N THR A 385 -48.63 4.65 21.95
CA THR A 385 -47.68 5.82 22.13
C THR A 385 -47.07 5.87 23.57
N ILE A 386 -45.78 6.31 23.73
CA ILE A 386 -45.24 7.21 24.85
C ILE A 386 -45.18 6.65 26.32
N PRO A 387 -44.22 7.03 27.24
CA PRO A 387 -42.84 7.55 27.14
C PRO A 387 -41.82 6.94 28.20
N ALA A 388 -40.86 7.75 28.70
CA ALA A 388 -39.66 7.43 29.51
C ALA A 388 -39.75 7.75 31.03
N HIS A 389 -38.67 7.48 31.81
CA HIS A 389 -38.04 8.42 32.78
C HIS A 389 -36.72 7.87 33.45
N ASP A 390 -35.79 8.79 33.76
CA ASP A 390 -34.84 8.91 34.92
C ASP A 390 -33.84 7.80 35.37
N VAL A 391 -32.94 8.01 36.36
CA VAL A 391 -31.75 8.92 36.52
C VAL A 391 -31.00 8.54 37.84
N GLU A 392 -29.88 9.21 38.20
CA GLU A 392 -28.97 9.02 39.37
C GLU A 392 -28.00 7.82 39.29
N ILE A 393 -26.70 7.82 39.66
CA ILE A 393 -25.77 8.61 40.53
C ILE A 393 -25.54 8.01 41.94
N VAL A 394 -24.27 7.69 42.27
CA VAL A 394 -23.58 7.76 43.60
C VAL A 394 -22.06 7.47 43.42
N VAL A 395 -21.22 7.83 44.40
CA VAL A 395 -19.73 7.93 44.31
C VAL A 395 -19.05 7.37 45.58
N GLU A 396 -17.85 6.75 45.50
CA GLU A 396 -16.83 6.86 46.58
C GLU A 396 -15.36 6.49 46.20
N LYS A 397 -14.42 6.46 47.19
CA LYS A 397 -12.94 6.59 47.07
C LYS A 397 -12.13 5.43 47.71
N GLY A 398 -10.82 5.31 47.43
CA GLY A 398 -9.86 4.46 48.21
C GLY A 398 -8.41 4.38 47.66
N SER A 399 -7.41 4.03 48.50
CA SER A 399 -5.93 4.12 48.25
C SER A 399 -5.13 3.04 49.01
N SER A 400 -3.85 2.68 48.78
CA SER A 400 -2.70 3.19 47.97
C SER A 400 -1.87 1.99 47.39
N GLY A 401 -0.54 1.91 47.14
CA GLY A 401 0.66 2.76 47.35
C GLY A 401 1.99 1.96 47.18
N LEU A 402 3.17 2.62 47.26
CA LEU A 402 4.57 2.05 47.26
C LEU A 402 5.04 1.30 45.98
N ALA A 403 6.33 0.96 45.73
CA ALA A 403 7.68 1.56 46.00
C ALA A 403 8.76 0.78 45.17
N ALA A 404 10.04 1.18 45.16
CA ALA A 404 11.11 0.56 44.31
C ALA A 404 12.53 0.53 44.95
N SER A 405 13.45 -0.30 44.43
CA SER A 405 14.91 -0.31 44.76
C SER A 405 15.80 -1.04 43.71
N PRO A 406 17.16 -0.86 43.69
CA PRO A 406 18.04 -1.22 42.55
C PRO A 406 19.33 -2.04 42.90
N SER A 407 20.18 -2.33 41.89
CA SER A 407 21.56 -2.89 41.95
C SER A 407 22.24 -2.83 40.56
N LEU A 408 23.55 -2.99 40.30
CA LEU A 408 24.82 -2.57 40.95
C LEU A 408 25.96 -2.65 39.88
N ASP A 409 27.11 -2.01 40.09
CA ASP A 409 28.15 -1.78 39.07
C ASP A 409 29.24 -2.87 38.93
N GLU A 410 29.94 -2.90 37.77
CA GLU A 410 31.32 -3.39 37.67
C GLU A 410 32.10 -2.66 36.55
N ASN A 411 33.43 -2.53 36.67
CA ASN A 411 34.27 -1.64 35.85
C ASN A 411 35.22 -2.39 34.89
N ILE A 412 35.37 -1.90 33.66
CA ILE A 412 36.48 -2.24 32.74
C ILE A 412 37.05 -0.95 32.15
N SER A 413 38.37 -0.77 32.22
CA SER A 413 39.08 0.40 31.70
C SER A 413 39.32 0.28 30.19
N THR A 414 39.05 1.36 29.46
CA THR A 414 39.36 1.51 28.03
C THR A 414 40.08 2.83 27.76
N ILE A 415 40.89 2.86 26.70
CA ILE A 415 41.76 3.99 26.34
C ILE A 415 40.91 5.21 25.98
N GLU A 416 41.24 6.38 26.54
CA GLU A 416 40.44 7.60 26.37
C GLU A 416 40.36 8.07 24.90
N PRO A 417 39.16 8.17 24.30
CA PRO A 417 38.98 8.88 23.04
C PRO A 417 38.97 10.39 23.27
N VAL A 418 39.43 11.17 22.29
CA VAL A 418 39.46 12.64 22.35
C VAL A 418 38.05 13.18 22.65
N GLU A 419 37.86 13.76 23.84
CA GLU A 419 36.52 14.09 24.32
C GLU A 419 35.86 15.25 23.55
N ALA A 420 34.60 15.03 23.14
CA ALA A 420 33.69 16.11 22.80
C ALA A 420 33.53 17.06 24.00
N SER A 421 33.54 18.38 23.75
CA SER A 421 33.49 19.37 24.83
C SER A 421 32.29 19.15 25.77
N SER A 422 32.49 19.41 27.07
CA SER A 422 31.46 19.15 28.10
C SER A 422 30.14 19.87 27.83
N PHE A 423 30.18 21.03 27.16
CA PHE A 423 29.01 21.74 26.66
C PHE A 423 28.24 20.95 25.60
N LEU A 424 28.90 20.42 24.56
CA LEU A 424 28.24 19.62 23.52
C LEU A 424 27.64 18.34 24.10
N LYS A 425 28.37 17.64 24.99
CA LYS A 425 27.83 16.48 25.73
C LYS A 425 26.59 16.88 26.55
N THR A 426 26.63 18.01 27.25
CA THR A 426 25.51 18.49 28.09
C THR A 426 24.28 18.92 27.26
N VAL A 427 24.48 19.58 26.11
CA VAL A 427 23.40 19.94 25.19
C VAL A 427 22.77 18.68 24.59
N ASN A 428 23.58 17.71 24.15
CA ASN A 428 23.08 16.42 23.66
C ASN A 428 22.26 15.72 24.74
N ARG A 429 22.76 15.64 25.99
CA ARG A 429 22.06 15.03 27.14
C ARG A 429 20.80 15.74 27.60
N ARG A 430 20.57 16.99 27.16
CA ARG A 430 19.28 17.70 27.30
C ARG A 430 18.33 17.37 26.14
N ILE A 431 18.83 17.34 24.92
CA ILE A 431 18.06 17.01 23.70
C ILE A 431 17.61 15.53 23.72
N GLU A 432 18.44 14.63 24.25
CA GLU A 432 18.15 13.20 24.51
C GLU A 432 16.87 12.94 25.30
N ARG A 433 16.36 13.92 26.07
CA ARG A 433 15.11 13.79 26.81
C ARG A 433 13.86 13.98 25.95
N PHE A 434 14.00 14.46 24.71
CA PHE A 434 12.89 14.53 23.75
C PHE A 434 12.72 13.19 23.03
N ALA A 435 11.55 12.58 23.19
CA ALA A 435 11.26 11.25 22.70
C ALA A 435 11.22 11.17 21.16
N GLY A 436 12.31 10.68 20.57
CA GLY A 436 12.37 10.40 19.12
C GLY A 436 13.78 10.23 18.57
N LEU A 437 14.72 11.03 19.08
CA LEU A 437 16.09 11.11 18.55
C LEU A 437 16.87 9.81 18.75
N GLU A 438 17.28 9.23 17.62
CA GLU A 438 18.30 8.18 17.59
C GLU A 438 19.68 8.79 17.85
N THR A 439 20.24 8.47 19.02
CA THR A 439 21.52 8.98 19.55
C THR A 439 22.74 8.25 19.02
N ARG A 440 22.62 6.94 18.77
CA ARG A 440 23.70 6.10 18.25
C ARG A 440 24.00 6.47 16.79
N GLY A 441 25.19 7.00 16.56
CA GLY A 441 25.68 7.37 15.24
C GLY A 441 26.17 6.15 14.46
N ILE A 442 27.48 6.11 14.24
CA ILE A 442 28.15 5.05 13.48
C ILE A 442 28.49 3.80 14.31
N ASP A 443 28.40 3.88 15.63
CA ASP A 443 28.78 2.79 16.53
C ASP A 443 27.92 1.53 16.33
N ARG A 444 28.58 0.37 16.44
CA ARG A 444 27.97 -0.95 16.27
C ARG A 444 26.77 -1.14 17.20
N VAL A 445 25.68 -1.71 16.67
CA VAL A 445 24.58 -2.20 17.52
C VAL A 445 24.89 -3.64 17.99
N PRO A 446 25.11 -3.87 19.30
CA PRO A 446 25.39 -5.20 19.83
C PRO A 446 24.17 -6.13 19.67
N PRO A 447 24.33 -7.47 19.67
CA PRO A 447 23.23 -8.39 19.40
C PRO A 447 22.04 -8.25 20.36
N GLU A 448 22.30 -7.85 21.61
CA GLU A 448 21.33 -7.70 22.70
C GLU A 448 20.37 -6.53 22.51
N GLU A 449 20.80 -5.45 21.83
CA GLU A 449 19.98 -4.27 21.57
C GLU A 449 19.15 -4.38 20.27
N ARG A 450 19.16 -5.54 19.61
CA ARG A 450 18.47 -5.74 18.32
C ARG A 450 17.04 -6.19 18.50
N GLN A 451 16.20 -5.83 17.53
CA GLN A 451 14.78 -6.13 17.58
C GLN A 451 14.54 -7.64 17.40
N PRO A 452 13.64 -8.26 18.18
CA PRO A 452 13.34 -9.68 18.04
C PRO A 452 12.75 -9.98 16.65
N ALA A 453 13.09 -11.15 16.10
CA ALA A 453 12.68 -11.56 14.76
C ALA A 453 11.14 -11.49 14.58
N SER A 454 10.69 -10.59 13.71
CA SER A 454 9.26 -10.26 13.59
C SER A 454 8.84 -10.02 12.14
N SER A 455 7.85 -10.79 11.68
CA SER A 455 7.26 -10.62 10.34
C SER A 455 6.59 -9.26 10.12
N ALA A 456 6.38 -8.47 11.17
CA ALA A 456 5.92 -7.09 11.07
C ALA A 456 7.07 -6.11 10.78
N ALA A 457 8.29 -6.39 11.27
CA ALA A 457 9.48 -5.62 10.93
C ALA A 457 9.93 -5.92 9.49
N ASP A 458 9.92 -7.20 9.10
CA ASP A 458 10.23 -7.64 7.73
C ASP A 458 9.38 -6.88 6.68
N LEU A 459 8.06 -6.87 6.88
CA LEU A 459 7.13 -6.14 6.03
C LEU A 459 7.34 -4.62 6.11
N GLN A 460 7.65 -4.07 7.29
CA GLN A 460 7.90 -2.64 7.46
C GLN A 460 9.13 -2.17 6.67
N VAL A 461 10.16 -3.00 6.48
CA VAL A 461 11.33 -2.63 5.66
C VAL A 461 11.10 -2.87 4.17
N ALA A 462 10.32 -3.87 3.77
CA ALA A 462 9.85 -3.96 2.38
C ALA A 462 8.99 -2.73 2.00
N LEU A 463 8.10 -2.30 2.90
CA LEU A 463 7.31 -1.08 2.75
C LEU A 463 8.17 0.19 2.80
N LEU A 464 9.25 0.23 3.57
CA LEU A 464 10.22 1.34 3.57
C LEU A 464 10.85 1.53 2.17
N TRP A 465 11.41 0.45 1.60
CA TRP A 465 12.04 0.50 0.27
C TRP A 465 11.06 0.81 -0.85
N PHE A 466 9.80 0.41 -0.69
CA PHE A 466 8.71 0.77 -1.58
C PHE A 466 8.33 2.25 -1.42
N SER A 467 7.90 2.66 -0.23
CA SER A 467 7.43 4.01 0.12
C SER A 467 8.45 5.11 -0.21
N ALA A 468 9.70 4.95 0.23
CA ALA A 468 10.77 5.93 0.02
C ALA A 468 11.15 6.14 -1.46
N ASN A 469 10.67 5.30 -2.39
CA ASN A 469 10.91 5.43 -3.82
C ASN A 469 9.63 5.72 -4.64
N LEU A 470 8.48 5.92 -3.99
CA LEU A 470 7.27 6.52 -4.58
C LEU A 470 7.39 8.06 -4.63
N SER A 471 8.50 8.54 -5.18
CA SER A 471 8.97 9.93 -5.10
C SER A 471 9.16 10.56 -6.49
N LEU A 472 9.04 11.89 -6.55
CA LEU A 472 9.01 12.61 -7.82
C LEU A 472 10.36 12.68 -8.55
N ASN A 473 11.48 12.54 -7.84
CA ASN A 473 12.81 12.37 -8.43
C ASN A 473 12.90 11.11 -9.32
N ASN A 474 12.28 10.02 -8.87
CA ASN A 474 12.17 8.78 -9.64
C ASN A 474 11.22 8.96 -10.83
N LEU A 475 10.13 9.73 -10.67
CA LEU A 475 9.22 10.05 -11.78
C LEU A 475 9.96 10.85 -12.86
N ALA A 476 10.73 11.87 -12.47
CA ALA A 476 11.57 12.63 -13.40
C ALA A 476 12.57 11.74 -14.16
N THR A 477 13.08 10.64 -13.57
CA THR A 477 13.98 9.70 -14.27
C THR A 477 13.30 9.04 -15.47
N GLY A 478 12.05 8.57 -15.32
CA GLY A 478 11.34 7.85 -16.38
C GLY A 478 10.98 8.75 -17.58
N LEU A 479 10.85 10.06 -17.36
CA LEU A 479 10.58 11.04 -18.42
C LEU A 479 11.71 11.11 -19.47
N PHE A 480 12.97 10.87 -19.08
CA PHE A 480 14.13 10.94 -19.99
C PHE A 480 14.03 9.97 -21.18
N GLY A 481 13.37 8.83 -21.04
CA GLY A 481 13.30 7.80 -22.09
C GLY A 481 12.69 8.33 -23.39
N PRO A 482 11.44 8.82 -23.36
CA PRO A 482 10.84 9.46 -24.53
C PRO A 482 11.38 10.89 -24.76
N MET A 483 11.55 11.72 -23.72
CA MET A 483 11.83 13.16 -23.91
C MET A 483 13.26 13.48 -24.35
N VAL A 484 14.25 12.74 -23.85
CA VAL A 484 15.68 13.02 -24.10
C VAL A 484 16.27 11.96 -25.03
N PHE A 485 16.08 10.68 -24.70
CA PHE A 485 16.59 9.56 -25.50
C PHE A 485 15.72 9.21 -26.72
N ASN A 486 14.58 9.90 -26.93
CA ASN A 486 13.72 9.74 -28.12
C ASN A 486 13.26 8.29 -28.37
N LEU A 487 13.08 7.52 -27.28
CA LEU A 487 12.69 6.12 -27.31
C LEU A 487 11.16 5.95 -27.32
N GLY A 488 10.70 4.87 -27.95
CA GLY A 488 9.29 4.49 -27.94
C GLY A 488 8.82 3.95 -26.59
N PHE A 489 7.51 3.89 -26.36
CA PHE A 489 6.91 3.47 -25.08
C PHE A 489 7.41 2.09 -24.64
N LEU A 490 7.36 1.10 -25.54
CA LEU A 490 7.76 -0.29 -25.25
C LEU A 490 9.26 -0.40 -24.95
N ASP A 491 10.10 0.28 -25.72
CA ASP A 491 11.55 0.34 -25.50
C ASP A 491 11.84 0.91 -24.11
N SER A 492 11.29 2.09 -23.80
CA SER A 492 11.48 2.72 -22.50
C SER A 492 10.97 1.84 -21.35
N ALA A 493 9.77 1.27 -21.47
CA ALA A 493 9.18 0.42 -20.42
C ALA A 493 10.04 -0.81 -20.10
N LEU A 494 10.54 -1.51 -21.12
CA LEU A 494 11.38 -2.69 -20.93
C LEU A 494 12.74 -2.33 -20.33
N LEU A 495 13.41 -1.29 -20.85
CA LEU A 495 14.72 -0.86 -20.36
C LEU A 495 14.65 -0.31 -18.94
N ALA A 496 13.58 0.40 -18.60
CA ALA A 496 13.32 0.90 -17.26
C ALA A 496 13.14 -0.23 -16.24
N VAL A 497 12.32 -1.24 -16.56
CA VAL A 497 12.07 -2.40 -15.68
C VAL A 497 13.31 -3.28 -15.51
N PHE A 498 13.99 -3.65 -16.60
CA PHE A 498 15.18 -4.50 -16.50
C PHE A 498 16.37 -3.77 -15.86
N GLY A 499 16.58 -2.48 -16.17
CA GLY A 499 17.58 -1.65 -15.50
C GLY A 499 17.29 -1.53 -14.00
N THR A 500 16.02 -1.32 -13.65
CA THR A 500 15.57 -1.29 -12.25
C THR A 500 15.86 -2.58 -11.50
N ILE A 501 15.52 -3.74 -12.06
CA ILE A 501 15.76 -5.05 -11.43
C ILE A 501 17.27 -5.24 -11.19
N LEU A 502 18.11 -4.92 -12.18
CA LEU A 502 19.54 -5.09 -12.09
C LEU A 502 20.18 -4.14 -11.05
N GLY A 503 19.73 -2.88 -10.99
CA GLY A 503 20.18 -1.90 -9.98
C GLY A 503 19.67 -2.22 -8.57
N ALA A 504 18.44 -2.71 -8.45
CA ALA A 504 17.89 -3.18 -7.18
C ALA A 504 18.64 -4.41 -6.65
N CYS A 505 19.18 -5.29 -7.51
CA CYS A 505 20.02 -6.41 -7.09
C CYS A 505 21.34 -5.98 -6.43
N SER A 506 21.98 -4.89 -6.87
CA SER A 506 23.24 -4.42 -6.26
C SER A 506 22.99 -3.84 -4.86
N THR A 507 21.93 -3.05 -4.70
CA THR A 507 21.44 -2.55 -3.41
C THR A 507 20.97 -3.67 -2.49
N ALA A 508 20.25 -4.66 -3.01
CA ALA A 508 19.82 -5.83 -2.25
C ALA A 508 21.00 -6.69 -1.77
N TYR A 509 22.10 -6.81 -2.55
CA TYR A 509 23.34 -7.45 -2.10
C TYR A 509 23.96 -6.69 -0.92
N MET A 510 24.11 -5.37 -1.04
CA MET A 510 24.66 -4.52 0.03
C MET A 510 23.78 -4.50 1.29
N ALA A 511 22.46 -4.64 1.15
CA ALA A 511 21.54 -4.78 2.28
C ALA A 511 21.77 -6.06 3.12
N THR A 512 22.24 -7.17 2.51
CA THR A 512 22.41 -8.45 3.24
C THR A 512 23.45 -8.40 4.37
N TRP A 513 24.31 -7.39 4.39
CA TRP A 513 25.39 -7.24 5.37
C TRP A 513 24.98 -6.51 6.65
N GLY A 514 23.92 -5.69 6.61
CA GLY A 514 23.44 -4.91 7.76
C GLY A 514 23.02 -5.77 8.96
N PRO A 515 22.18 -6.82 8.78
CA PRO A 515 21.79 -7.70 9.89
C PRO A 515 22.98 -8.47 10.49
N ILE A 516 24.00 -8.78 9.68
CA ILE A 516 25.13 -9.60 10.10
C ILE A 516 26.17 -8.76 10.83
N SER A 517 26.52 -7.59 10.29
CA SER A 517 27.54 -6.73 10.87
C SER A 517 27.04 -5.99 12.11
N GLY A 518 25.83 -5.46 12.10
CA GLY A 518 25.39 -4.44 13.06
C GLY A 518 26.09 -3.09 12.88
N ASN A 519 26.76 -2.86 11.74
CA ASN A 519 27.52 -1.65 11.42
C ASN A 519 26.85 -0.90 10.25
N ARG A 520 27.03 0.43 10.19
CA ARG A 520 26.55 1.25 9.05
C ARG A 520 27.28 0.87 7.75
N THR A 521 26.68 1.12 6.60
CA THR A 521 27.11 0.62 5.28
C THR A 521 28.56 1.01 4.94
N MET A 522 28.92 2.29 5.14
CA MET A 522 30.29 2.77 4.88
C MET A 522 31.34 2.15 5.82
N VAL A 523 30.98 1.93 7.09
CA VAL A 523 31.82 1.27 8.12
C VAL A 523 31.99 -0.22 7.82
N ALA A 524 30.91 -0.89 7.44
CA ALA A 524 30.95 -2.30 7.05
C ALA A 524 31.89 -2.50 5.85
N ALA A 525 31.86 -1.60 4.86
CA ALA A 525 32.75 -1.64 3.69
C ALA A 525 34.24 -1.45 4.03
N THR A 526 34.59 -0.74 5.11
CA THR A 526 35.97 -0.55 5.59
C THR A 526 36.61 -1.89 5.95
N LEU A 527 35.94 -2.68 6.79
CA LEU A 527 36.38 -3.99 7.29
C LEU A 527 36.77 -4.99 6.20
N TRP A 528 36.16 -4.88 5.01
CA TRP A 528 36.45 -5.75 3.88
C TRP A 528 37.77 -5.39 3.20
N ILE A 529 38.03 -4.11 2.92
CA ILE A 529 38.87 -3.72 1.78
C ILE A 529 39.80 -2.52 2.02
N PHE A 530 39.51 -1.59 2.92
CA PHE A 530 40.11 -0.25 2.90
C PHE A 530 40.62 0.24 4.26
N ASP A 531 41.82 0.81 4.29
CA ASP A 531 42.25 1.69 5.39
C ASP A 531 41.35 2.94 5.49
N VAL A 532 41.41 3.61 6.64
CA VAL A 532 40.60 4.77 7.00
C VAL A 532 40.61 5.85 5.91
N ALA A 533 41.78 6.19 5.36
CA ALA A 533 41.93 7.27 4.38
C ALA A 533 41.15 7.06 3.08
N VAL A 534 40.96 5.81 2.64
CA VAL A 534 40.16 5.51 1.42
C VAL A 534 38.68 5.38 1.76
N THR A 535 38.37 5.02 3.00
CA THR A 535 37.01 5.05 3.54
C THR A 535 36.47 6.47 3.63
N ASP A 536 37.29 7.44 4.03
CA ASP A 536 36.94 8.86 4.01
C ASP A 536 36.47 9.32 2.62
N VAL A 537 37.21 8.96 1.55
CA VAL A 537 36.84 9.28 0.16
C VAL A 537 35.48 8.68 -0.24
N ARG A 538 35.25 7.40 0.06
CA ARG A 538 33.96 6.74 -0.24
C ARG A 538 32.81 7.36 0.57
N SER A 539 33.05 7.71 1.83
CA SER A 539 32.05 8.33 2.69
C SER A 539 31.68 9.73 2.19
N LEU A 540 32.67 10.53 1.78
CA LEU A 540 32.45 11.83 1.15
C LEU A 540 31.60 11.71 -0.13
N LEU A 541 31.90 10.75 -1.00
CA LEU A 541 31.09 10.48 -2.19
C LEU A 541 29.64 10.09 -1.84
N ASN A 542 29.41 9.29 -0.78
CA ASN A 542 28.07 8.98 -0.30
C ASN A 542 27.34 10.21 0.28
N VAL A 543 28.05 11.11 0.97
CA VAL A 543 27.48 12.37 1.46
C VAL A 543 26.99 13.24 0.29
N VAL A 544 27.81 13.41 -0.76
CA VAL A 544 27.41 14.19 -1.95
C VAL A 544 26.26 13.51 -2.70
N LEU A 545 26.28 12.17 -2.83
CA LEU A 545 25.21 11.36 -3.41
C LEU A 545 23.87 11.61 -2.72
N MET A 546 23.85 11.52 -1.40
CA MET A 546 22.62 11.63 -0.61
C MET A 546 22.12 13.08 -0.45
N VAL A 547 23.02 14.07 -0.40
CA VAL A 547 22.65 15.50 -0.43
C VAL A 547 22.05 15.90 -1.77
N GLY A 548 22.58 15.37 -2.90
CA GLY A 548 22.06 15.72 -4.22
C GLY A 548 20.68 15.14 -4.50
N TYR A 549 20.35 13.93 -4.03
CA TYR A 549 18.96 13.44 -4.09
C TYR A 549 17.99 14.34 -3.32
N ALA A 550 18.34 14.73 -2.09
CA ALA A 550 17.52 15.66 -1.31
C ALA A 550 17.41 17.05 -1.98
N THR A 551 18.45 17.49 -2.69
CA THR A 551 18.46 18.73 -3.47
C THR A 551 17.46 18.66 -4.63
N ILE A 552 17.51 17.57 -5.41
CA ILE A 552 16.60 17.28 -6.53
C ILE A 552 15.14 17.22 -6.05
N ASP A 553 14.89 16.49 -4.97
CA ASP A 553 13.58 16.36 -4.34
C ASP A 553 12.99 17.70 -3.91
N CYS A 554 13.81 18.56 -3.28
CA CYS A 554 13.40 19.92 -2.92
C CYS A 554 13.02 20.76 -4.15
N ILE A 555 13.79 20.66 -5.26
CA ILE A 555 13.46 21.35 -6.52
C ILE A 555 12.11 20.87 -7.06
N ILE A 556 11.92 19.55 -7.24
CA ILE A 556 10.71 19.02 -7.90
C ILE A 556 9.47 19.23 -7.03
N GLY A 557 9.56 18.98 -5.72
CA GLY A 557 8.48 19.28 -4.79
C GLY A 557 8.12 20.78 -4.80
N GLY A 558 9.11 21.66 -4.88
CA GLY A 558 8.89 23.10 -5.04
C GLY A 558 8.22 23.50 -6.35
N GLN A 559 8.61 22.88 -7.48
CA GLN A 559 7.97 23.08 -8.79
C GLN A 559 6.50 22.64 -8.78
N VAL A 560 6.19 21.44 -8.25
CA VAL A 560 4.79 20.95 -8.18
C VAL A 560 3.93 21.85 -7.29
N LEU A 561 4.41 22.25 -6.10
CA LEU A 561 3.65 23.15 -5.22
C LEU A 561 3.44 24.54 -5.85
N SER A 562 4.41 25.05 -6.62
CA SER A 562 4.26 26.28 -7.40
C SER A 562 3.19 26.15 -8.49
N ALA A 563 3.23 25.08 -9.29
CA ALA A 563 2.25 24.79 -10.33
C ALA A 563 0.82 24.62 -9.76
N VAL A 564 0.66 23.91 -8.63
CA VAL A 564 -0.64 23.77 -7.92
C VAL A 564 -1.26 25.12 -7.54
N SER A 565 -0.43 26.11 -7.20
CA SER A 565 -0.89 27.46 -6.88
C SER A 565 -1.36 28.28 -8.08
N GLY A 566 -1.21 27.77 -9.31
CA GLY A 566 -1.44 28.53 -10.54
C GLY A 566 -0.44 29.67 -10.73
N GLY A 567 0.82 29.48 -10.29
CA GLY A 567 1.88 30.48 -10.38
C GLY A 567 1.86 31.57 -9.29
N ASN A 568 0.83 31.63 -8.44
CA ASN A 568 0.74 32.61 -7.35
C ASN A 568 1.86 32.45 -6.30
N MET A 569 2.42 31.25 -6.14
CA MET A 569 3.56 30.97 -5.28
C MET A 569 4.80 30.66 -6.12
N ASN A 570 5.87 31.43 -5.91
CA ASN A 570 7.18 31.21 -6.54
C ASN A 570 7.80 29.86 -6.09
N ILE A 571 8.45 29.15 -7.02
CA ILE A 571 9.18 27.88 -6.80
C ILE A 571 10.11 27.94 -5.59
N LEU A 572 10.79 29.07 -5.32
CA LEU A 572 11.65 29.24 -4.14
C LEU A 572 10.90 28.99 -2.82
N VAL A 573 9.65 29.43 -2.71
CA VAL A 573 8.83 29.25 -1.49
C VAL A 573 8.48 27.77 -1.32
N GLY A 574 8.14 27.09 -2.42
CA GLY A 574 7.92 25.63 -2.41
C GLY A 574 9.16 24.84 -1.99
N ILE A 575 10.34 25.19 -2.53
CA ILE A 575 11.64 24.61 -2.14
C ILE A 575 11.88 24.77 -0.63
N ILE A 576 11.69 25.98 -0.09
CA ILE A 576 11.87 26.28 1.34
C ILE A 576 10.92 25.45 2.21
N VAL A 577 9.65 25.34 1.84
CA VAL A 577 8.66 24.52 2.58
C VAL A 577 9.06 23.05 2.61
N VAL A 578 9.42 22.45 1.47
CA VAL A 578 9.83 21.04 1.38
C VAL A 578 11.12 20.79 2.19
N ALA A 579 12.10 21.69 2.09
CA ALA A 579 13.36 21.60 2.83
C ALA A 579 13.16 21.67 4.36
N ILE A 580 12.32 22.60 4.84
CA ILE A 580 12.05 22.75 6.28
C ILE A 580 11.34 21.51 6.85
N VAL A 581 10.32 20.99 6.17
CA VAL A 581 9.60 19.79 6.64
C VAL A 581 10.53 18.57 6.66
N THR A 582 11.37 18.40 5.63
CA THR A 582 12.36 17.33 5.55
C THR A 582 13.41 17.45 6.67
N TRP A 583 13.96 18.65 6.89
CA TRP A 583 14.94 18.94 7.95
C TRP A 583 14.41 18.56 9.34
N ILE A 584 13.17 18.97 9.66
CA ILE A 584 12.49 18.64 10.92
C ILE A 584 12.47 17.13 11.14
N ILE A 585 12.03 16.34 10.15
CA ILE A 585 11.88 14.89 10.30
C ILE A 585 13.25 14.20 10.38
N ALA A 586 14.24 14.62 9.58
CA ALA A 586 15.60 14.09 9.62
C ALA A 586 16.31 14.33 10.97
N VAL A 587 16.08 15.49 11.60
CA VAL A 587 16.59 15.82 12.93
C VAL A 587 15.90 14.99 14.03
N PHE A 588 14.57 14.95 14.06
CA PHE A 588 13.84 14.23 15.13
C PHE A 588 13.90 12.70 15.01
N GLY A 589 14.30 12.16 13.85
CA GLY A 589 14.96 10.86 13.73
C GLY A 589 14.09 9.66 13.33
N MET A 590 14.78 8.56 13.00
CA MET A 590 14.20 7.39 12.34
C MET A 590 13.04 6.73 13.11
N SER A 591 12.96 6.87 14.44
CA SER A 591 11.87 6.29 15.23
C SER A 591 10.50 6.97 15.02
N ILE A 592 10.49 8.20 14.51
CA ILE A 592 9.28 8.93 14.09
C ILE A 592 9.02 8.66 12.61
N PHE A 593 10.07 8.75 11.77
CA PHE A 593 9.99 8.44 10.35
C PHE A 593 9.43 7.03 10.09
N HIS A 594 9.93 5.99 10.77
CA HIS A 594 9.39 4.62 10.65
C HIS A 594 7.92 4.46 11.08
N LYS A 595 7.35 5.37 11.89
CA LYS A 595 5.92 5.37 12.23
C LYS A 595 5.09 6.03 11.12
N TYR A 596 5.65 7.05 10.47
CA TYR A 596 5.09 7.73 9.30
C TYR A 596 5.10 6.81 8.07
N GLU A 597 6.27 6.28 7.70
CA GLU A 597 6.48 5.39 6.54
C GLU A 597 5.58 4.15 6.51
N ARG A 598 5.17 3.68 7.70
CA ARG A 598 4.21 2.57 7.83
C ARG A 598 2.87 2.83 7.12
N TYR A 599 2.50 4.10 6.96
CA TYR A 599 1.23 4.55 6.38
C TYR A 599 1.40 5.54 5.21
N ALA A 600 2.56 6.21 5.08
CA ALA A 600 2.82 7.24 4.07
C ALA A 600 2.62 6.77 2.62
N TRP A 601 2.99 5.52 2.32
CA TRP A 601 2.78 4.91 1.01
C TRP A 601 1.30 4.79 0.59
N ILE A 602 0.35 4.78 1.53
CA ILE A 602 -1.07 4.54 1.21
C ILE A 602 -1.65 5.74 0.42
N PRO A 603 -1.56 7.00 0.88
CA PRO A 603 -1.87 8.17 0.06
C PRO A 603 -1.11 8.20 -1.27
N GLN A 604 0.18 7.87 -1.29
CA GLN A 604 0.99 7.93 -2.52
C GLN A 604 0.49 6.93 -3.58
N VAL A 605 0.28 5.66 -3.22
CA VAL A 605 -0.25 4.66 -4.16
C VAL A 605 -1.65 5.03 -4.63
N ILE A 606 -2.53 5.52 -3.76
CA ILE A 606 -3.88 5.96 -4.15
C ILE A 606 -3.78 7.08 -5.19
N VAL A 607 -2.98 8.11 -4.93
CA VAL A 607 -2.92 9.27 -5.81
C VAL A 607 -2.16 8.99 -7.11
N LEU A 608 -1.12 8.16 -7.10
CA LEU A 608 -0.47 7.66 -8.32
C LEU A 608 -1.41 6.77 -9.15
N SER A 609 -2.32 6.02 -8.51
CA SER A 609 -3.37 5.27 -9.21
C SER A 609 -4.42 6.19 -9.83
N VAL A 610 -4.78 7.29 -9.15
CA VAL A 610 -5.63 8.36 -9.71
C VAL A 610 -4.95 9.01 -10.91
N LEU A 611 -3.64 9.26 -10.86
CA LEU A 611 -2.87 9.81 -11.98
C LEU A 611 -2.87 8.87 -13.20
N ILE A 612 -2.75 7.56 -12.99
CA ILE A 612 -2.92 6.57 -14.07
C ILE A 612 -4.32 6.67 -14.69
N GLY A 613 -5.36 6.86 -13.88
CA GLY A 613 -6.74 7.01 -14.34
C GLY A 613 -6.98 8.28 -15.16
N THR A 614 -6.41 9.43 -14.78
CA THR A 614 -6.59 10.71 -15.49
C THR A 614 -5.68 10.87 -16.70
N ALA A 615 -4.43 10.42 -16.59
CA ALA A 615 -3.41 10.59 -17.62
C ALA A 615 -3.41 9.44 -18.65
N GLY A 616 -3.84 8.25 -18.26
CA GLY A 616 -3.90 7.04 -19.09
C GLY A 616 -4.53 7.20 -20.48
N PRO A 617 -5.66 7.92 -20.64
CA PRO A 617 -6.28 8.15 -21.95
C PRO A 617 -5.40 8.91 -22.96
N TYR A 618 -4.39 9.66 -22.48
CA TYR A 618 -3.46 10.43 -23.31
C TYR A 618 -2.14 9.69 -23.59
N PHE A 619 -1.85 8.61 -22.86
CA PHE A 619 -0.61 7.83 -23.00
C PHE A 619 -0.51 7.18 -24.38
N ASN A 620 0.60 7.38 -25.09
CA ASN A 620 0.81 6.77 -26.40
C ASN A 620 1.60 5.45 -26.29
N ALA A 621 0.92 4.39 -25.85
CA ALA A 621 1.51 3.05 -25.75
C ALA A 621 2.02 2.47 -27.09
N SER A 622 1.63 3.08 -28.22
CA SER A 622 2.10 2.73 -29.57
C SER A 622 3.24 3.62 -30.09
N ALA A 623 3.77 4.54 -29.28
CA ALA A 623 4.87 5.41 -29.65
C ALA A 623 6.11 4.58 -30.04
N LYS A 624 6.60 4.80 -31.28
CA LYS A 624 7.83 4.21 -31.81
C LYS A 624 9.02 5.14 -31.54
N PRO A 625 10.27 4.63 -31.47
CA PRO A 625 11.45 5.47 -31.39
C PRO A 625 11.58 6.40 -32.60
N THR A 626 11.97 7.66 -32.37
CA THR A 626 12.22 8.64 -33.44
C THR A 626 13.57 8.39 -34.13
N VAL A 627 14.54 7.86 -33.39
CA VAL A 627 15.90 7.57 -33.85
C VAL A 627 16.05 6.13 -34.35
N THR A 628 16.97 5.90 -35.29
CA THR A 628 17.29 4.60 -35.88
C THR A 628 18.80 4.36 -35.94
N GLY A 629 19.24 3.17 -36.38
CA GLY A 629 20.67 2.86 -36.52
C GLY A 629 21.42 2.72 -35.19
N SER A 630 22.71 3.06 -35.18
CA SER A 630 23.58 2.96 -33.99
C SER A 630 23.13 3.89 -32.87
N THR A 631 22.63 5.09 -33.18
CA THR A 631 22.11 6.07 -32.21
C THR A 631 20.93 5.51 -31.40
N LEU A 632 20.07 4.67 -32.01
CA LEU A 632 19.02 3.97 -31.26
C LEU A 632 19.59 2.99 -30.25
N ALA A 633 20.66 2.24 -30.60
CA ALA A 633 21.32 1.34 -29.66
C ALA A 633 22.03 2.11 -28.52
N ALA A 634 22.70 3.22 -28.85
CA ALA A 634 23.33 4.11 -27.88
C ALA A 634 22.32 4.72 -26.89
N ASN A 635 21.20 5.23 -27.38
CA ASN A 635 20.14 5.81 -26.56
C ASN A 635 19.47 4.75 -25.66
N ARG A 636 19.21 3.54 -26.19
CA ARG A 636 18.70 2.41 -25.41
C ARG A 636 19.64 2.00 -24.28
N LEU A 637 20.95 1.90 -24.54
CA LEU A 637 21.95 1.56 -23.54
C LEU A 637 22.09 2.65 -22.47
N SER A 638 22.10 3.92 -22.88
CA SER A 638 22.22 5.06 -21.98
C SER A 638 20.99 5.17 -21.06
N PHE A 639 19.78 4.99 -21.58
CA PHE A 639 18.56 5.01 -20.76
C PHE A 639 18.45 3.80 -19.82
N PHE A 640 18.80 2.59 -20.28
CA PHE A 640 18.90 1.41 -19.40
C PHE A 640 19.88 1.64 -18.24
N THR A 641 21.02 2.25 -18.56
CA THR A 641 22.10 2.56 -17.61
C THR A 641 21.66 3.63 -16.61
N LEU A 642 20.90 4.67 -17.04
CA LEU A 642 20.25 5.64 -16.16
C LEU A 642 19.23 4.99 -15.19
N CYS A 643 18.36 4.11 -15.70
CA CYS A 643 17.39 3.38 -14.89
C CYS A 643 18.02 2.31 -13.98
N PHE A 644 19.27 1.89 -14.25
CA PHE A 644 20.07 1.09 -13.31
C PHE A 644 20.66 1.97 -12.20
N TYR A 645 21.11 3.20 -12.50
CA TYR A 645 21.81 4.05 -11.54
C TYR A 645 20.98 4.44 -10.31
N VAL A 646 19.71 4.82 -10.48
CA VAL A 646 18.91 5.32 -9.34
C VAL A 646 18.62 4.21 -8.30
N PRO A 647 18.24 2.98 -8.67
CA PRO A 647 18.11 1.90 -7.68
C PRO A 647 19.46 1.42 -7.13
N ASN A 648 20.54 1.49 -7.92
CA ASN A 648 21.90 1.14 -7.50
C ASN A 648 22.51 2.13 -6.50
N SER A 649 22.18 3.43 -6.58
CA SER A 649 22.78 4.46 -5.70
C SER A 649 22.46 4.23 -4.21
N TRP A 650 21.29 3.65 -3.90
CA TRP A 650 20.91 3.20 -2.55
C TRP A 650 21.86 2.17 -1.94
N ALA A 651 22.65 1.44 -2.74
CA ALA A 651 23.62 0.44 -2.26
C ALA A 651 24.67 1.02 -1.30
N ALA A 652 24.94 2.33 -1.41
CA ALA A 652 25.84 3.06 -0.53
C ALA A 652 25.29 3.29 0.89
N ALA A 653 23.96 3.20 1.07
CA ALA A 653 23.24 3.33 2.36
C ALA A 653 22.50 2.03 2.79
N ALA A 654 22.49 1.00 1.94
CA ALA A 654 21.55 -0.12 2.04
C ALA A 654 21.57 -0.89 3.37
N SER A 655 22.73 -1.02 4.03
CA SER A 655 22.83 -1.71 5.32
C SER A 655 22.32 -0.86 6.49
N ASP A 656 22.29 0.48 6.38
CA ASP A 656 21.98 1.41 7.48
C ASP A 656 20.61 1.14 8.11
N PHE A 657 19.65 0.74 7.28
CA PHE A 657 18.26 0.45 7.66
C PHE A 657 18.03 -0.97 8.22
N TYR A 658 19.03 -1.85 8.12
CA TYR A 658 18.96 -3.25 8.59
C TYR A 658 19.79 -3.51 9.86
N VAL A 659 20.53 -2.53 10.37
CA VAL A 659 21.43 -2.66 11.55
C VAL A 659 20.72 -3.24 12.78
N TYR A 660 19.44 -2.90 13.00
CA TYR A 660 18.65 -3.36 14.15
C TYR A 660 18.08 -4.79 14.00
N TYR A 661 18.40 -5.53 12.94
CA TYR A 661 17.93 -6.91 12.73
C TYR A 661 18.79 -7.96 13.45
N PRO A 662 18.20 -9.11 13.85
CA PRO A 662 18.95 -10.24 14.39
C PRO A 662 20.03 -10.76 13.44
N GLU A 663 21.19 -11.12 13.98
CA GLU A 663 22.33 -11.67 13.21
C GLU A 663 22.00 -12.98 12.48
N ARG A 664 20.99 -13.72 12.98
CA ARG A 664 20.49 -14.95 12.36
C ARG A 664 19.48 -14.73 11.22
N THR A 665 19.30 -13.49 10.75
CA THR A 665 18.41 -13.18 9.62
C THR A 665 18.99 -13.76 8.32
N SER A 666 18.19 -14.53 7.57
CA SER A 666 18.63 -15.13 6.31
C SER A 666 18.98 -14.08 5.25
N ARG A 667 20.19 -14.13 4.70
CA ARG A 667 20.66 -13.22 3.63
C ARG A 667 19.70 -13.18 2.44
N LEU A 668 19.18 -14.34 2.01
CA LEU A 668 18.23 -14.43 0.89
C LEU A 668 16.90 -13.72 1.20
N LYS A 669 16.45 -13.77 2.46
CA LYS A 669 15.25 -13.07 2.90
C LYS A 669 15.45 -11.55 2.86
N THR A 670 16.57 -11.05 3.40
CA THR A 670 16.93 -9.62 3.29
C THR A 670 17.01 -9.18 1.84
N PHE A 671 17.76 -9.92 1.01
CA PHE A 671 17.90 -9.65 -0.43
C PHE A 671 16.54 -9.56 -1.14
N LEU A 672 15.65 -10.54 -0.97
CA LEU A 672 14.34 -10.54 -1.62
C LEU A 672 13.41 -9.42 -1.10
N LEU A 673 13.50 -9.05 0.19
CA LEU A 673 12.72 -7.93 0.75
C LEU A 673 13.18 -6.58 0.18
N THR A 674 14.50 -6.37 0.04
CA THR A 674 15.04 -5.16 -0.61
C THR A 674 14.69 -5.13 -2.10
N LEU A 675 14.97 -6.22 -2.81
CA LEU A 675 14.77 -6.34 -4.26
C LEU A 675 13.30 -6.10 -4.65
N THR A 676 12.35 -6.72 -3.95
CA THR A 676 10.91 -6.53 -4.26
C THR A 676 10.42 -5.13 -3.93
N GLY A 677 10.78 -4.57 -2.76
CA GLY A 677 10.38 -3.21 -2.37
C GLY A 677 10.85 -2.14 -3.35
N LEU A 678 12.12 -2.21 -3.78
CA LEU A 678 12.68 -1.34 -4.81
C LEU A 678 12.05 -1.59 -6.19
N THR A 679 11.98 -2.84 -6.64
CA THR A 679 11.50 -3.16 -8.00
C THR A 679 10.07 -2.68 -8.22
N PHE A 680 9.17 -2.89 -7.27
CA PHE A 680 7.77 -2.49 -7.42
C PHE A 680 7.57 -0.96 -7.40
N SER A 681 8.32 -0.22 -6.59
CA SER A 681 8.19 1.25 -6.50
C SER A 681 8.76 1.94 -7.74
N PHE A 682 10.01 1.61 -8.10
CA PHE A 682 10.64 2.15 -9.31
C PHE A 682 9.88 1.76 -10.58
N THR A 683 9.41 0.51 -10.72
CA THR A 683 8.61 0.09 -11.89
C THR A 683 7.32 0.90 -12.00
N LEU A 684 6.56 1.06 -10.91
CA LEU A 684 5.32 1.83 -10.92
C LEU A 684 5.57 3.28 -11.35
N VAL A 685 6.55 3.94 -10.73
CA VAL A 685 6.84 5.36 -10.97
C VAL A 685 7.43 5.60 -12.37
N TYR A 686 8.33 4.74 -12.84
CA TYR A 686 8.92 4.85 -14.18
C TYR A 686 7.87 4.63 -15.29
N LEU A 687 6.95 3.68 -15.13
CA LEU A 687 5.90 3.44 -16.14
C LEU A 687 4.89 4.60 -16.22
N ILE A 688 4.54 5.22 -15.09
CA ILE A 688 3.72 6.44 -15.07
C ILE A 688 4.41 7.58 -15.82
N ALA A 689 5.71 7.79 -15.54
CA ALA A 689 6.51 8.82 -16.19
C ALA A 689 6.62 8.62 -17.70
N ILE A 690 6.97 7.41 -18.15
CA ILE A 690 7.05 7.07 -19.58
C ILE A 690 5.69 7.29 -20.26
N GLY A 691 4.59 6.95 -19.59
CA GLY A 691 3.23 7.28 -20.04
C GLY A 691 3.03 8.79 -20.28
N LEU A 692 3.28 9.62 -19.25
CA LEU A 692 3.15 11.08 -19.32
C LEU A 692 4.01 11.68 -20.44
N ALA A 693 5.28 11.27 -20.52
CA ALA A 693 6.22 11.73 -21.54
C ALA A 693 5.78 11.38 -22.97
N THR A 694 5.20 10.19 -23.20
CA THR A 694 4.64 9.84 -24.53
C THR A 694 3.33 10.57 -24.85
N GLY A 695 2.64 11.12 -23.85
CA GLY A 695 1.42 11.93 -24.04
C GLY A 695 1.67 13.37 -24.49
N LEU A 696 2.88 13.92 -24.27
CA LEU A 696 3.26 15.30 -24.64
C LEU A 696 2.94 15.63 -26.10
N VAL A 697 3.28 14.73 -27.03
CA VAL A 697 3.06 14.90 -28.49
C VAL A 697 1.57 14.95 -28.86
N ASN A 698 0.70 14.42 -28.00
CA ASN A 698 -0.75 14.37 -28.23
C ASN A 698 -1.52 15.53 -27.56
N ASN A 699 -0.89 16.30 -26.67
CA ASN A 699 -1.58 17.29 -25.84
C ASN A 699 -0.73 18.55 -25.61
N THR A 700 -1.08 19.64 -26.32
CA THR A 700 -0.34 20.91 -26.25
C THR A 700 -0.33 21.51 -24.84
N ALA A 701 -1.40 21.36 -24.06
CA ALA A 701 -1.44 21.86 -22.68
C ALA A 701 -0.46 21.13 -21.75
N TRP A 702 -0.15 19.85 -22.02
CA TRP A 702 0.90 19.13 -21.30
C TRP A 702 2.29 19.57 -21.75
N GLN A 703 2.48 19.91 -23.02
CA GLN A 703 3.72 20.50 -23.51
C GLN A 703 3.96 21.88 -22.89
N GLU A 704 2.98 22.78 -22.94
CA GLU A 704 3.02 24.10 -22.29
C GLU A 704 3.32 24.01 -20.79
N ALA A 705 2.69 23.07 -20.07
CA ALA A 705 2.95 22.85 -18.65
C ALA A 705 4.36 22.32 -18.37
N ASN A 706 4.88 21.43 -19.24
CA ASN A 706 6.24 20.91 -19.16
C ASN A 706 7.31 22.00 -19.43
N ASP A 707 7.06 22.86 -20.41
CA ASP A 707 7.99 23.92 -20.83
C ASP A 707 8.12 25.01 -19.75
N ILE A 708 7.09 25.17 -18.88
CA ILE A 708 7.19 25.94 -17.64
C ILE A 708 8.01 25.18 -16.59
N SER A 709 7.70 23.90 -16.34
CA SER A 709 8.52 23.02 -15.49
C SER A 709 8.13 21.54 -15.59
N THR A 710 9.08 20.65 -15.35
CA THR A 710 8.82 19.20 -15.21
C THR A 710 7.82 18.89 -14.07
N GLY A 711 7.82 19.68 -12.99
CA GLY A 711 6.77 19.63 -11.97
C GLY A 711 5.37 20.00 -12.49
N GLY A 712 5.28 20.96 -13.42
CA GLY A 712 4.04 21.39 -14.07
C GLY A 712 3.36 20.27 -14.86
N LEU A 713 4.13 19.45 -15.60
CA LEU A 713 3.60 18.29 -16.33
C LEU A 713 2.87 17.29 -15.41
N ILE A 714 3.37 17.08 -14.20
CA ILE A 714 2.75 16.17 -13.22
C ILE A 714 1.41 16.73 -12.74
N VAL A 715 1.31 18.05 -12.52
CA VAL A 715 0.04 18.72 -12.18
C VAL A 715 -0.94 18.68 -13.35
N ALA A 716 -0.48 18.90 -14.58
CA ALA A 716 -1.30 18.82 -15.79
C ALA A 716 -1.88 17.41 -16.05
N GLY A 717 -1.21 16.36 -15.56
CA GLY A 717 -1.76 15.00 -15.52
C GLY A 717 -2.97 14.85 -14.58
N PHE A 718 -3.14 15.74 -13.60
CA PHE A 718 -4.28 15.77 -12.65
C PHE A 718 -5.36 16.80 -13.00
N ASP A 719 -5.12 17.73 -13.93
CA ASP A 719 -6.06 18.82 -14.26
C ASP A 719 -7.51 18.41 -14.61
N PRO A 720 -7.80 17.22 -15.19
CA PRO A 720 -9.18 16.73 -15.36
C PRO A 720 -9.99 16.57 -14.07
N LEU A 721 -9.33 16.60 -12.89
CA LEU A 721 -9.97 16.56 -11.57
C LEU A 721 -10.03 17.93 -10.89
N HIS A 722 -9.59 18.99 -11.58
CA HIS A 722 -9.61 20.39 -11.13
C HIS A 722 -9.12 20.56 -9.66
N GLY A 723 -10.00 20.97 -8.74
CA GLY A 723 -9.66 21.19 -7.33
C GLY A 723 -9.20 19.93 -6.59
N PHE A 724 -9.74 18.75 -6.93
CA PHE A 724 -9.27 17.48 -6.36
C PHE A 724 -7.92 17.05 -6.96
N GLY A 725 -7.68 17.36 -8.24
CA GLY A 725 -6.38 17.16 -8.89
C GLY A 725 -5.25 17.99 -8.26
N ARG A 726 -5.55 19.22 -7.85
CA ARG A 726 -4.64 20.06 -7.07
C ARG A 726 -4.34 19.48 -5.69
N PHE A 727 -5.34 18.97 -4.98
CA PHE A 727 -5.14 18.27 -3.70
C PHE A 727 -4.27 17.00 -3.86
N CYS A 728 -4.53 16.20 -4.89
CA CYS A 728 -3.72 15.05 -5.28
C CYS A 728 -2.25 15.45 -5.51
N SER A 729 -2.02 16.50 -6.31
CA SER A 729 -0.68 17.02 -6.61
C SER A 729 0.11 17.42 -5.35
N VAL A 730 -0.54 17.98 -4.32
CA VAL A 730 0.11 18.28 -3.03
C VAL A 730 0.52 17.01 -2.29
N ILE A 731 -0.30 15.96 -2.30
CA ILE A 731 0.07 14.66 -1.68
C ILE A 731 1.33 14.10 -2.34
N VAL A 732 1.40 14.12 -3.69
CA VAL A 732 2.56 13.62 -4.43
C VAL A 732 3.79 14.50 -4.20
N ALA A 733 3.63 15.82 -4.12
CA ALA A 733 4.72 16.73 -3.75
C ALA A 733 5.28 16.44 -2.35
N LEU A 734 4.44 16.05 -1.38
CA LEU A 734 4.88 15.60 -0.06
C LEU A 734 5.57 14.22 -0.09
N GLY A 735 5.43 13.44 -1.17
CA GLY A 735 6.09 12.14 -1.33
C GLY A 735 7.61 12.22 -1.37
N VAL A 736 8.19 13.35 -1.80
CA VAL A 736 9.66 13.54 -1.83
C VAL A 736 10.28 13.53 -0.43
N ILE A 737 9.51 13.83 0.61
CA ILE A 737 9.97 13.82 2.01
C ILE A 737 10.36 12.38 2.43
N ALA A 738 9.69 11.37 1.88
CA ALA A 738 9.98 9.96 2.13
C ALA A 738 11.33 9.50 1.51
N ASN A 739 11.82 10.19 0.48
CA ASN A 739 13.10 9.91 -0.18
C ASN A 739 14.24 10.76 0.42
N SER A 740 14.01 12.06 0.60
CA SER A 740 15.00 12.98 1.20
C SER A 740 15.35 12.67 2.66
N THR A 741 14.38 12.26 3.48
CA THR A 741 14.62 11.99 4.91
C THR A 741 15.65 10.86 5.14
N PRO A 742 15.50 9.64 4.57
CA PRO A 742 16.49 8.58 4.71
C PRO A 742 17.82 8.91 4.02
N SER A 743 17.80 9.73 2.97
CA SER A 743 19.02 10.23 2.32
C SER A 743 19.85 11.12 3.26
N ILE A 744 19.25 12.18 3.83
CA ILE A 744 19.91 13.07 4.79
C ILE A 744 20.36 12.31 6.05
N TYR A 745 19.58 11.30 6.47
CA TYR A 745 19.99 10.41 7.56
C TYR A 745 21.29 9.65 7.24
N SER A 746 21.40 8.96 6.09
CA SER A 746 22.63 8.25 5.72
C SER A 746 23.80 9.21 5.48
N ALA A 747 23.55 10.38 4.86
CA ALA A 747 24.54 11.44 4.73
C ALA A 747 25.09 11.89 6.09
N SER A 748 24.22 12.06 7.10
CA SER A 748 24.65 12.45 8.46
C SER A 748 25.51 11.40 9.15
N LEU A 749 25.33 10.11 8.83
CA LEU A 749 26.20 9.02 9.26
C LEU A 749 27.52 9.03 8.49
N GLY A 750 27.50 9.31 7.19
CA GLY A 750 28.70 9.48 6.36
C GLY A 750 29.64 10.58 6.88
N CYS A 751 29.08 11.71 7.32
CA CYS A 751 29.83 12.77 8.00
C CYS A 751 30.44 12.35 9.35
N GLN A 752 29.88 11.36 10.03
CA GLN A 752 30.45 10.82 11.26
C GLN A 752 31.57 9.79 11.00
N VAL A 753 31.55 9.09 9.85
CA VAL A 753 32.64 8.22 9.40
C VAL A 753 33.87 9.03 8.94
N LEU A 754 33.68 10.28 8.50
CA LEU A 754 34.73 11.15 7.98
C LEU A 754 35.74 11.59 9.05
N GLY A 755 36.84 10.85 9.14
CA GLY A 755 37.97 11.09 10.04
C GLY A 755 37.63 11.11 11.53
N ARG A 756 38.66 11.39 12.35
CA ARG A 756 38.53 11.42 13.82
C ARG A 756 37.58 12.51 14.33
N TYR A 757 37.48 13.64 13.63
CA TYR A 757 36.66 14.77 14.05
C TYR A 757 35.18 14.62 13.68
N GLY A 758 34.84 13.87 12.63
CA GLY A 758 33.44 13.63 12.21
C GLY A 758 32.60 12.97 13.30
N LYS A 759 33.17 11.93 13.96
CA LYS A 759 32.53 11.17 15.04
C LYS A 759 32.19 12.02 16.28
N VAL A 760 32.95 13.09 16.54
CA VAL A 760 32.79 13.96 17.72
C VAL A 760 31.50 14.80 17.64
N VAL A 761 31.01 15.09 16.43
CA VAL A 761 29.85 15.96 16.20
C VAL A 761 28.55 15.15 16.20
N PRO A 762 27.53 15.51 17.02
CA PRO A 762 26.23 14.85 17.03
C PRO A 762 25.51 14.83 15.67
N ARG A 763 24.90 13.68 15.35
CA ARG A 763 24.22 13.39 14.07
C ARG A 763 23.17 14.44 13.66
N TRP A 764 22.47 15.04 14.63
CA TRP A 764 21.45 16.08 14.36
C TRP A 764 22.05 17.41 13.87
N ILE A 765 23.29 17.73 14.26
CA ILE A 765 24.03 18.89 13.74
C ILE A 765 24.41 18.64 12.29
N TRP A 766 24.98 17.48 11.98
CA TRP A 766 25.26 17.07 10.61
C TRP A 766 24.00 17.08 9.73
N SER A 767 22.91 16.48 10.21
CA SER A 767 21.61 16.49 9.50
C SER A 767 21.17 17.92 9.17
N SER A 768 21.32 18.86 10.11
CA SER A 768 20.94 20.27 9.91
C SER A 768 21.82 21.00 8.91
N ILE A 769 23.14 20.81 8.97
CA ILE A 769 24.10 21.38 8.01
C ILE A 769 23.83 20.85 6.60
N LEU A 770 23.58 19.55 6.46
CA LEU A 770 23.33 18.89 5.18
C LEU A 770 21.98 19.31 4.57
N SER A 771 20.93 19.47 5.38
CA SER A 771 19.66 20.06 4.95
C SER A 771 19.81 21.51 4.46
N LEU A 772 20.64 22.33 5.13
CA LEU A 772 20.91 23.70 4.72
C LEU A 772 21.69 23.76 3.39
N ILE A 773 22.68 22.88 3.20
CA ILE A 773 23.41 22.75 1.94
C ILE A 773 22.46 22.33 0.81
N ALA A 774 21.61 21.32 1.02
CA ALA A 774 20.62 20.88 0.03
C ALA A 774 19.64 22.01 -0.34
N LEU A 775 19.18 22.81 0.63
CA LEU A 775 18.33 23.98 0.39
C LEU A 775 19.03 25.05 -0.46
N VAL A 776 20.28 25.40 -0.14
CA VAL A 776 21.05 26.39 -0.92
C VAL A 776 21.30 25.92 -2.35
N LEU A 777 21.68 24.65 -2.53
CA LEU A 777 21.85 24.06 -3.87
C LEU A 777 20.52 23.98 -4.63
N ALA A 778 19.40 23.69 -3.96
CA ALA A 778 18.09 23.60 -4.60
C ALA A 778 17.61 24.99 -5.09
N MET A 779 17.78 26.04 -4.29
CA MET A 779 17.45 27.41 -4.69
C MET A 779 18.27 27.88 -5.89
N ALA A 780 19.53 27.45 -6.02
CA ALA A 780 20.39 27.75 -7.17
C ALA A 780 20.05 26.90 -8.41
N GLY A 781 19.78 25.61 -8.22
CA GLY A 781 19.55 24.64 -9.31
C GLY A 781 18.13 24.62 -9.90
N ARG A 782 17.17 25.32 -9.28
CA ARG A 782 15.71 25.27 -9.56
C ARG A 782 15.28 25.29 -11.04
N GLU A 783 16.03 25.99 -11.90
CA GLU A 783 15.73 26.21 -13.32
C GLU A 783 16.37 25.16 -14.25
N ASN A 784 17.42 24.47 -13.80
CA ASN A 784 18.20 23.52 -14.63
C ASN A 784 18.04 22.06 -14.18
N LEU A 785 16.86 21.73 -13.64
CA LEU A 785 16.54 20.45 -12.99
C LEU A 785 17.02 19.22 -13.78
N LEU A 786 16.59 19.07 -15.04
CA LEU A 786 16.88 17.85 -15.83
C LEU A 786 18.38 17.72 -16.15
N VAL A 787 19.05 18.84 -16.44
CA VAL A 787 20.50 18.86 -16.69
C VAL A 787 21.26 18.49 -15.41
N ILE A 788 20.88 19.02 -14.26
CA ILE A 788 21.47 18.66 -12.97
C ILE A 788 21.22 17.17 -12.70
N PHE A 789 19.99 16.69 -12.86
CA PHE A 789 19.60 15.30 -12.60
C PHE A 789 20.43 14.30 -13.42
N GLN A 790 20.52 14.49 -14.74
CA GLN A 790 21.22 13.60 -15.66
C GLN A 790 22.70 13.45 -15.29
N ASN A 791 23.41 14.57 -15.19
CA ASN A 791 24.84 14.58 -14.88
C ASN A 791 25.14 14.05 -13.46
N PHE A 792 24.26 14.37 -12.50
CA PHE A 792 24.41 13.95 -11.11
C PHE A 792 24.23 12.43 -10.93
N VAL A 793 23.11 11.89 -11.42
CA VAL A 793 22.76 10.48 -11.25
C VAL A 793 23.78 9.56 -11.90
N ALA A 794 24.27 9.92 -13.10
CA ALA A 794 25.30 9.14 -13.78
C ALA A 794 26.64 9.15 -13.02
N LEU A 795 27.10 10.32 -12.56
CA LEU A 795 28.34 10.45 -11.80
C LEU A 795 28.30 9.63 -10.49
N MET A 796 27.14 9.57 -9.83
CA MET A 796 26.93 8.72 -8.65
C MET A 796 26.82 7.24 -9.00
N GLY A 797 26.20 6.92 -10.13
CA GLY A 797 26.07 5.56 -10.65
C GLY A 797 27.42 4.86 -10.88
N TYR A 798 28.39 5.55 -11.48
CA TYR A 798 29.72 5.00 -11.77
C TYR A 798 30.40 4.46 -10.50
N TRP A 799 30.64 5.30 -9.50
CA TRP A 799 31.52 4.95 -8.38
C TRP A 799 30.90 3.91 -7.43
N VAL A 800 29.58 3.92 -7.27
CA VAL A 800 28.89 2.94 -6.44
C VAL A 800 29.07 1.54 -7.02
N MET A 801 28.98 1.38 -8.35
CA MET A 801 29.18 0.07 -8.97
C MET A 801 30.66 -0.36 -8.97
N LEU A 802 31.63 0.57 -9.06
CA LEU A 802 33.05 0.27 -8.80
C LEU A 802 33.24 -0.32 -7.39
N MET A 803 32.67 0.31 -6.36
CA MET A 803 32.73 -0.16 -4.99
C MET A 803 32.12 -1.57 -4.86
N ILE A 804 30.94 -1.81 -5.43
CA ILE A 804 30.25 -3.10 -5.36
C ILE A 804 31.03 -4.21 -6.08
N CYS A 805 31.66 -3.92 -7.22
CA CYS A 805 32.54 -4.88 -7.90
C CYS A 805 33.70 -5.31 -6.99
N ILE A 806 34.41 -4.35 -6.39
CA ILE A 806 35.54 -4.65 -5.51
C ILE A 806 35.09 -5.40 -4.24
N VAL A 807 33.96 -5.00 -3.62
CA VAL A 807 33.33 -5.71 -2.48
C VAL A 807 32.90 -7.13 -2.84
N GLY A 808 32.36 -7.35 -4.04
CA GLY A 808 32.05 -8.68 -4.55
C GLY A 808 33.30 -9.56 -4.69
N LEU A 809 34.37 -9.01 -5.27
CA LEU A 809 35.60 -9.75 -5.53
C LEU A 809 36.37 -10.13 -4.25
N GLU A 810 36.53 -9.24 -3.28
CA GLU A 810 37.16 -9.57 -1.99
C GLU A 810 36.38 -10.67 -1.25
N HIS A 811 35.05 -10.55 -1.21
CA HIS A 811 34.18 -11.53 -0.57
C HIS A 811 34.25 -12.91 -1.25
N VAL A 812 34.17 -12.96 -2.58
CA VAL A 812 34.11 -14.24 -3.33
C VAL A 812 35.49 -14.90 -3.48
N PHE A 813 36.52 -14.17 -3.89
CA PHE A 813 37.81 -14.76 -4.25
C PHE A 813 38.82 -14.83 -3.09
N PHE A 814 38.84 -13.84 -2.20
CA PHE A 814 39.92 -13.70 -1.19
C PHE A 814 39.51 -14.10 0.24
N ARG A 815 38.26 -13.82 0.64
CA ARG A 815 37.78 -14.10 2.01
C ARG A 815 36.86 -15.31 2.12
N GLY A 816 36.00 -15.56 1.13
CA GLY A 816 35.10 -16.72 1.07
C GLY A 816 34.21 -16.84 2.31
N ARG A 817 34.40 -17.91 3.10
CA ARG A 817 33.64 -18.19 4.33
C ARG A 817 34.30 -17.70 5.63
N LYS A 818 35.43 -16.98 5.58
CA LYS A 818 36.09 -16.48 6.80
C LYS A 818 35.18 -15.52 7.57
N THR A 819 34.96 -15.79 8.85
CA THR A 819 34.23 -14.92 9.77
C THR A 819 35.08 -13.70 10.13
N LEU A 820 34.61 -12.50 9.78
CA LEU A 820 35.15 -11.28 10.38
C LEU A 820 34.56 -11.12 11.79
N ASP A 821 35.39 -10.69 12.74
CA ASP A 821 34.89 -9.91 13.87
C ASP A 821 34.42 -8.53 13.34
N TRP A 822 33.25 -8.11 13.80
CA TRP A 822 32.58 -6.85 13.44
C TRP A 822 32.76 -5.76 14.49
N ALA A 823 33.23 -6.11 15.70
CA ALA A 823 33.50 -5.16 16.79
C ALA A 823 34.82 -4.40 16.55
N LEU A 824 35.84 -5.06 15.99
CA LEU A 824 37.17 -4.50 15.70
C LEU A 824 37.21 -3.52 14.50
N TRP A 825 36.13 -2.78 14.24
CA TRP A 825 36.02 -1.87 13.08
C TRP A 825 36.82 -0.57 13.24
N GLU A 826 37.18 -0.18 14.47
CA GLU A 826 38.09 0.95 14.75
C GLU A 826 39.57 0.52 14.88
N ASP A 827 39.86 -0.78 14.95
CA ASP A 827 41.23 -1.28 15.14
C ASP A 827 42.00 -1.29 13.81
N ARG A 828 42.82 -0.26 13.61
CA ARG A 828 43.73 -0.13 12.46
C ARG A 828 44.80 -1.23 12.39
N SER A 829 44.99 -2.03 13.44
CA SER A 829 45.85 -3.21 13.41
C SER A 829 45.16 -4.43 12.79
N TYR A 830 43.83 -4.47 12.77
CA TYR A 830 42.99 -5.54 12.20
C TYR A 830 42.46 -5.20 10.80
N LEU A 831 42.28 -3.90 10.49
CA LEU A 831 41.86 -3.44 9.16
C LEU A 831 42.89 -3.77 8.05
N PRO A 832 42.43 -4.09 6.82
CA PRO A 832 43.30 -4.24 5.65
C PRO A 832 43.81 -2.88 5.17
N VAL A 833 44.98 -2.84 4.53
CA VAL A 833 45.59 -1.57 4.09
C VAL A 833 44.91 -1.02 2.82
N GLY A 834 44.53 -1.89 1.88
CA GLY A 834 43.62 -1.54 0.79
C GLY A 834 44.21 -0.70 -0.35
N TYR A 835 45.54 -0.68 -0.51
CA TYR A 835 46.19 -0.03 -1.65
C TYR A 835 45.78 -0.68 -2.97
N ALA A 836 45.66 -2.01 -3.02
CA ALA A 836 45.19 -2.73 -4.20
C ALA A 836 43.80 -2.26 -4.64
N ALA A 837 42.91 -2.04 -3.68
CA ALA A 837 41.54 -1.60 -3.92
C ALA A 837 41.45 -0.12 -4.30
N PHE A 838 42.25 0.75 -3.66
CA PHE A 838 42.31 2.16 -4.02
C PHE A 838 42.82 2.35 -5.46
N ALA A 839 43.92 1.68 -5.82
CA ALA A 839 44.42 1.68 -7.20
C ALA A 839 43.37 1.17 -8.19
N SER A 840 42.65 0.09 -7.85
CA SER A 840 41.58 -0.46 -8.69
C SER A 840 40.38 0.47 -8.83
N PHE A 841 40.03 1.22 -7.78
CA PHE A 841 38.97 2.22 -7.81
C PHE A 841 39.34 3.44 -8.67
N ILE A 842 40.59 3.92 -8.58
CA ILE A 842 41.10 5.00 -9.44
C ILE A 842 41.19 4.55 -10.90
N ILE A 843 41.66 3.33 -11.19
CA ILE A 843 41.73 2.79 -12.55
C ILE A 843 40.32 2.50 -13.10
N GLY A 844 39.37 2.10 -12.25
CA GLY A 844 37.94 2.06 -12.59
C GLY A 844 37.37 3.43 -12.95
N TRP A 845 37.77 4.49 -12.26
CA TRP A 845 37.43 5.87 -12.63
C TRP A 845 38.03 6.30 -13.97
N VAL A 846 39.26 5.88 -14.30
CA VAL A 846 39.84 6.11 -15.64
C VAL A 846 38.99 5.42 -16.72
N GLY A 847 38.58 4.16 -16.50
CA GLY A 847 37.65 3.47 -17.39
C GLY A 847 36.30 4.19 -17.54
N ALA A 848 35.78 4.75 -16.44
CA ALA A 848 34.55 5.52 -16.46
C ALA A 848 34.66 6.85 -17.21
N ILE A 849 35.77 7.58 -17.05
CA ILE A 849 36.04 8.81 -17.81
C ILE A 849 36.15 8.51 -19.31
N LEU A 850 36.87 7.45 -19.71
CA LEU A 850 37.02 7.11 -21.13
C LEU A 850 35.70 6.76 -21.84
N GLY A 851 34.69 6.29 -21.11
CA GLY A 851 33.40 5.84 -21.64
C GLY A 851 32.18 6.71 -21.31
N MET A 852 32.28 7.75 -20.47
CA MET A 852 31.10 8.51 -20.07
C MET A 852 30.51 9.37 -21.19
N SER A 853 29.19 9.58 -21.17
CA SER A 853 28.48 10.45 -22.10
C SER A 853 27.66 11.50 -21.35
N GLN A 854 28.30 12.62 -20.97
CA GLN A 854 27.73 13.62 -20.06
C GLN A 854 27.81 15.03 -20.66
N VAL A 855 26.96 15.95 -20.19
CA VAL A 855 26.76 17.29 -20.82
C VAL A 855 28.01 18.16 -20.75
N TRP A 856 28.88 17.92 -19.75
CA TRP A 856 30.14 18.64 -19.54
C TRP A 856 31.37 17.92 -20.10
N TYR A 857 31.27 16.62 -20.42
CA TYR A 857 32.36 15.82 -20.96
C TYR A 857 31.85 14.52 -21.60
N VAL A 858 32.36 14.22 -22.80
CA VAL A 858 32.16 12.95 -23.50
C VAL A 858 33.52 12.26 -23.61
N GLY A 859 33.60 11.00 -23.18
CA GLY A 859 34.80 10.19 -23.31
C GLY A 859 35.02 9.72 -24.75
N PRO A 860 36.26 9.56 -25.22
CA PRO A 860 36.56 9.21 -26.62
C PRO A 860 35.98 7.85 -27.05
N ILE A 861 35.70 6.94 -26.11
CA ILE A 861 35.05 5.65 -26.40
C ILE A 861 33.53 5.84 -26.56
N SER A 862 32.92 6.82 -25.87
CA SER A 862 31.52 7.22 -26.10
C SER A 862 31.34 7.88 -27.46
N GLU A 863 32.23 8.79 -27.86
CA GLU A 863 32.22 9.40 -29.20
C GLU A 863 32.23 8.34 -30.31
N ALA A 864 33.16 7.37 -30.22
CA ALA A 864 33.22 6.23 -31.13
C ALA A 864 31.97 5.32 -31.07
N ALA A 865 31.26 5.29 -29.95
CA ALA A 865 30.06 4.48 -29.72
C ALA A 865 28.73 5.22 -30.00
N SER A 866 28.74 6.26 -30.84
CA SER A 866 27.55 7.08 -31.15
C SER A 866 26.93 7.76 -29.92
N LEU A 867 27.78 8.27 -29.01
CA LEU A 867 27.43 8.96 -27.75
C LEU A 867 26.76 8.08 -26.68
N ALA A 868 26.97 6.76 -26.73
CA ALA A 868 26.48 5.83 -25.69
C ALA A 868 27.20 6.03 -24.35
N ASP A 869 26.47 6.14 -23.24
CA ASP A 869 27.10 6.11 -21.91
C ASP A 869 27.61 4.70 -21.57
N LEU A 870 28.93 4.55 -21.69
CA LEU A 870 29.68 3.33 -21.41
C LEU A 870 30.46 3.41 -20.09
N GLY A 871 30.40 4.54 -19.37
CA GLY A 871 31.30 4.85 -18.26
C GLY A 871 31.27 3.79 -17.15
N MET A 872 30.07 3.39 -16.70
CA MET A 872 29.96 2.31 -15.71
C MET A 872 30.54 0.99 -16.22
N TRP A 873 30.17 0.60 -17.44
CA TRP A 873 30.52 -0.72 -17.98
C TRP A 873 32.04 -0.88 -18.15
N LEU A 874 32.70 0.15 -18.68
CA LEU A 874 34.17 0.16 -18.79
C LEU A 874 34.85 0.27 -17.43
N GLY A 875 34.39 1.16 -16.55
CA GLY A 875 34.96 1.31 -15.21
C GLY A 875 34.88 0.03 -14.37
N CYS A 876 33.73 -0.64 -14.40
CA CYS A 876 33.55 -1.94 -13.75
C CYS A 876 34.43 -3.02 -14.38
N GLY A 877 34.53 -3.09 -15.71
CA GLY A 877 35.44 -4.01 -16.39
C GLY A 877 36.90 -3.80 -15.98
N PHE A 878 37.35 -2.55 -15.93
CA PHE A 878 38.71 -2.17 -15.53
C PHE A 878 38.97 -2.57 -14.06
N ALA A 879 38.06 -2.24 -13.14
CA ALA A 879 38.19 -2.62 -11.73
C ALA A 879 38.17 -4.15 -11.53
N ILE A 880 37.36 -4.89 -12.30
CA ILE A 880 37.26 -6.36 -12.23
C ILE A 880 38.56 -7.03 -12.70
N VAL A 881 39.20 -6.53 -13.76
CA VAL A 881 40.46 -7.08 -14.28
C VAL A 881 41.64 -6.73 -13.37
N VAL A 882 41.66 -5.51 -12.81
CA VAL A 882 42.83 -4.98 -12.08
C VAL A 882 42.85 -5.37 -10.60
N PHE A 883 41.70 -5.52 -9.93
CA PHE A 883 41.67 -5.80 -8.50
C PHE A 883 42.27 -7.16 -8.09
N PRO A 884 41.95 -8.30 -8.74
CA PRO A 884 42.49 -9.60 -8.34
C PRO A 884 44.03 -9.70 -8.36
N PRO A 885 44.77 -9.28 -9.41
CA PRO A 885 46.23 -9.36 -9.39
C PRO A 885 46.87 -8.40 -8.37
N LEU A 886 46.32 -7.20 -8.18
CA LEU A 886 46.81 -6.26 -7.17
C LEU A 886 46.57 -6.78 -5.75
N ARG A 887 45.39 -7.34 -5.45
CA ARG A 887 45.06 -7.87 -4.11
C ARG A 887 45.88 -9.12 -3.79
N TYR A 888 46.17 -9.97 -4.78
CA TYR A 888 47.11 -11.08 -4.61
C TYR A 888 48.54 -10.60 -4.27
N LEU A 889 49.02 -9.54 -4.95
CA LEU A 889 50.33 -8.94 -4.68
C LEU A 889 50.40 -8.27 -3.30
N GLU A 890 49.34 -7.56 -2.90
CA GLU A 890 49.20 -6.95 -1.57
C GLU A 890 49.25 -8.01 -0.45
N LEU A 891 48.46 -9.09 -0.59
CA LEU A 891 48.47 -10.22 0.34
C LEU A 891 49.84 -10.94 0.40
N LYS A 892 50.58 -10.98 -0.71
CA LYS A 892 51.92 -11.60 -0.76
C LYS A 892 53.00 -10.75 -0.09
N ILE A 893 52.92 -9.42 -0.18
CA ILE A 893 53.92 -8.49 0.37
C ILE A 893 53.58 -8.10 1.82
N ILE A 894 52.36 -7.64 2.07
CA ILE A 894 51.93 -7.03 3.34
C ILE A 894 51.34 -8.09 4.31
N LYS A 895 50.87 -9.23 3.78
CA LYS A 895 50.23 -10.33 4.53
C LYS A 895 48.94 -9.90 5.28
N ARG A 896 48.21 -8.91 4.74
CA ARG A 896 46.94 -8.35 5.26
C ARG A 896 45.99 -7.98 4.11
#